data_AF-A0A6M2F4J6-F1
#
_entry.id   AF-A0A6M2F4J6-F1
#
_cell.length_a   1.000
_cell.length_b   1.000
_cell.length_c   1.000
_cell.angle_alpha   90.00
_cell.angle_beta   90.00
_cell.angle_gamma   90.00
#
_symmetry.space_group_name_H-M   'P 1'
#
loop_
_entity.id
_entity.type
_entity.pdbx_description
1 polymer ?
#
loop_
_entity_poly.entity_id
_entity_poly.type
_entity_poly.pdbx_seq_one_letter_code
_entity_poly.pdbx_strand_id
1 'polypeptide(L)'
;MSLPQSPAVDSLPQQRSSTVDHRGSSKRKLDDVDDHDAVFSDLISVRMRKDDTESSTGHNLQQPPSISSTNQLPTRVSDASASASASSSTTDFPSTPSPPRRSQSRLQFFIRMISDGTHIVITANLTDSVKSLHERIRVMTGIPVIEQRLIYKGKQLQYENKLSDYSIEKDSILHLVGRMRSTRHPRTCQLINDMVSYICRICKSILPCGFHPCVSKHIKELMNEFFSLTPKDDNEDALGHLNVFLSNSAPAALVTLYVSSVKGNKECAEGAIRHFLNSCRISLPKNLHLQCVPIVMEFCNLLRKVGSDDPLYIVCRSCLGSLLENGGGACGWRYRGGEEGKGVVVMQEIFPFVSELGSKLLNDLMGSLAGSVGPSVADVKDFSAFLVPLYSMISEQGACRGLVSMPLNKRAFNYPLYAKEIEHLHVIFLDLQNIMEKCLEKMQDSSNLKMNGEGELNHTGWSQYLAILKELNNIAKLYKGAEEKFWTVLRHRKASLCVLIVRYAKRTEDHQWLLQNKDVTDFESRRHLAMMMFPEVKEDYEELHEMLIDRSQLLSESFEYIVHADSDALHGGLFLEFKNEEATGPGVLREWFFLVTQALFDPQKALFVACPSDRRRFYPNPASKVDPMHPEYFTFSGRVMALALMHKVQVGIVFDRAFFLQLAGMHISLEDIRDADPCLYSSCKKILQMDPEFIDSDALSLTFVREVEELGSRKVVELCPGGKSIVVNSKNREKYVDLLIQHCFVTSISEPVSRFARGFADILSNSGLQKLFFQSLELEDLDWMLYGSENAICVEDWKAHTEYNGYKETDPQISWFWEIIGEMSPDQRKVLLFFWTSVKYLPVEGFRGLASRLHIYKSTEPHNHLPSSHTCFYRLCFPPYPSMAIMQDRLHLITQEHVGCSFGTW
;
A
#
# COMPACT_ATOMS: atom_id res chain seq x y z
N MET A 1 36.91 -52.52 31.81
CA MET A 1 38.19 -52.02 32.38
C MET A 1 38.35 -50.59 31.88
N SER A 2 38.57 -49.55 32.68
CA SER A 2 38.45 -49.41 34.15
C SER A 2 38.22 -47.92 34.47
N LEU A 3 37.34 -47.59 35.41
CA LEU A 3 37.20 -46.22 35.96
C LEU A 3 38.32 -45.95 36.98
N PRO A 4 38.78 -44.70 37.11
CA PRO A 4 38.39 -43.87 38.26
C PRO A 4 38.26 -42.36 37.89
N GLN A 5 37.82 -41.42 38.74
CA GLN A 5 36.94 -41.41 39.93
C GLN A 5 36.48 -39.95 40.12
N SER A 6 35.32 -39.73 40.75
CA SER A 6 34.94 -38.43 41.33
C SER A 6 35.23 -38.40 42.84
N PRO A 7 35.25 -37.21 43.44
CA PRO A 7 34.65 -37.01 44.76
C PRO A 7 33.56 -35.92 44.72
N ALA A 8 32.53 -36.10 45.54
CA ALA A 8 31.49 -35.11 45.80
C ALA A 8 31.52 -34.72 47.29
N VAL A 9 31.08 -33.50 47.60
CA VAL A 9 30.76 -33.06 48.97
C VAL A 9 29.53 -32.16 48.92
N ASP A 10 28.48 -32.51 49.65
CA ASP A 10 27.27 -31.69 49.80
C ASP A 10 27.49 -30.50 50.74
N SER A 11 26.80 -29.38 50.51
CA SER A 11 25.89 -28.80 51.51
C SER A 11 25.16 -27.52 51.06
N LEU A 12 23.84 -27.56 51.27
CA LEU A 12 22.92 -26.42 51.48
C LEU A 12 22.16 -26.70 52.80
N PRO A 13 21.37 -25.78 53.39
CA PRO A 13 21.08 -24.40 52.98
C PRO A 13 21.29 -23.36 54.12
N GLN A 14 21.14 -22.06 53.81
CA GLN A 14 20.26 -21.18 54.62
C GLN A 14 19.91 -19.86 53.90
N GLN A 15 18.73 -19.33 54.22
CA GLN A 15 18.25 -18.01 53.77
C GLN A 15 18.82 -16.89 54.63
N ARG A 16 19.13 -15.73 54.04
CA ARG A 16 18.84 -14.42 54.65
C ARG A 16 18.82 -13.29 53.64
N SER A 17 18.00 -12.28 53.92
CA SER A 17 17.75 -11.10 53.09
C SER A 17 18.61 -9.91 53.53
N SER A 18 19.14 -9.16 52.57
CA SER A 18 19.55 -7.76 52.77
C SER A 18 19.51 -6.96 51.47
N THR A 19 18.63 -5.96 51.42
CA THR A 19 18.62 -4.88 50.43
C THR A 19 19.76 -3.89 50.67
N VAL A 20 20.32 -3.29 49.61
CA VAL A 20 20.76 -1.88 49.57
C VAL A 20 21.15 -1.49 48.12
N ASP A 21 20.80 -0.28 47.70
CA ASP A 21 21.18 0.30 46.41
C ASP A 21 22.61 0.89 46.40
N HIS A 22 23.32 0.82 45.27
CA HIS A 22 23.52 2.01 44.40
C HIS A 22 24.52 1.80 43.22
N ARG A 23 24.12 2.35 42.06
CA ARG A 23 24.89 3.02 40.98
C ARG A 23 26.36 2.62 40.69
N GLY A 24 26.66 2.42 39.40
CA GLY A 24 28.01 2.66 38.87
C GLY A 24 28.29 2.27 37.41
N SER A 25 27.60 2.83 36.40
CA SER A 25 28.05 2.67 35.01
C SER A 25 29.15 3.68 34.66
N SER A 26 30.32 3.17 34.23
CA SER A 26 31.45 4.01 33.84
C SER A 26 31.42 4.33 32.35
N LYS A 27 30.91 5.52 31.99
CA LYS A 27 31.25 6.13 30.70
C LYS A 27 32.75 6.39 30.64
N ARG A 28 33.41 5.97 29.56
CA ARG A 28 34.68 6.55 29.09
C ARG A 28 34.43 7.22 27.75
N LYS A 29 35.10 8.35 27.53
CA LYS A 29 35.10 9.04 26.24
C LYS A 29 36.15 8.43 25.32
N LEU A 30 35.95 8.59 24.03
CA LEU A 30 37.02 8.81 23.08
C LEU A 30 37.03 10.32 22.75
N ASP A 31 38.19 10.89 22.44
CA ASP A 31 38.33 12.33 22.19
C ASP A 31 38.27 12.62 20.68
N ASP A 32 37.53 13.68 20.31
CA ASP A 32 37.48 14.19 18.94
C ASP A 32 38.79 14.89 18.54
N VAL A 33 39.06 14.93 17.23
CA VAL A 33 40.03 15.86 16.62
C VAL A 33 39.24 16.81 15.74
N ASP A 34 39.38 18.11 15.98
CA ASP A 34 38.68 19.17 15.24
C ASP A 34 38.94 19.10 13.73
N ASP A 35 37.92 19.38 12.94
CA ASP A 35 38.04 20.38 11.88
C ASP A 35 36.74 21.21 11.80
N HIS A 36 36.85 22.49 11.40
CA HIS A 36 35.76 23.46 11.53
C HIS A 36 34.94 23.63 10.25
N ASP A 37 33.61 23.66 10.39
CA ASP A 37 32.81 24.76 9.83
C ASP A 37 31.47 24.95 10.57
N ALA A 38 30.80 26.10 10.42
CA ALA A 38 29.86 26.61 11.43
C ALA A 38 28.49 27.14 10.94
N VAL A 39 27.62 27.48 11.92
CA VAL A 39 26.36 28.26 11.85
C VAL A 39 25.17 27.51 11.20
N PHE A 40 24.10 27.13 11.93
CA PHE A 40 23.17 28.05 12.61
C PHE A 40 22.40 27.47 13.82
N SER A 41 22.31 28.30 14.87
CA SER A 41 21.34 28.32 15.98
C SER A 41 19.91 28.70 15.48
N ASP A 42 18.76 28.49 16.17
CA ASP A 42 18.50 27.99 17.52
C ASP A 42 17.00 27.64 17.79
N LEU A 43 16.71 27.23 19.04
CA LEU A 43 15.47 27.48 19.82
C LEU A 43 14.15 26.78 19.42
N ILE A 44 13.96 25.57 19.97
CA ILE A 44 12.65 25.12 20.47
C ILE A 44 12.46 25.71 21.89
N SER A 45 11.26 26.21 22.21
CA SER A 45 10.93 26.75 23.54
C SER A 45 9.80 26.00 24.25
N VAL A 46 10.02 25.74 25.54
CA VAL A 46 9.15 24.92 26.42
C VAL A 46 7.87 25.66 26.80
N ARG A 47 6.75 24.93 26.95
CA ARG A 47 5.52 25.44 27.58
C ARG A 47 5.03 24.51 28.69
N MET A 48 4.79 25.07 29.87
CA MET A 48 4.44 24.31 31.08
C MET A 48 2.95 23.93 31.17
N ARG A 49 2.67 22.88 31.94
CA ARG A 49 1.33 22.53 32.44
C ARG A 49 0.86 23.53 33.51
N LYS A 50 -0.44 23.55 33.78
CA LYS A 50 -1.04 24.09 35.00
C LYS A 50 -2.31 23.30 35.34
N ASP A 51 -2.60 23.19 36.63
CA ASP A 51 -3.50 22.21 37.25
C ASP A 51 -4.97 22.65 37.36
N ASP A 52 -5.85 21.66 37.61
CA ASP A 52 -7.29 21.80 37.88
C ASP A 52 -7.62 22.19 39.33
N THR A 53 -8.86 22.57 39.63
CA THR A 53 -9.42 22.62 41.00
C THR A 53 -10.96 22.53 41.01
N GLU A 54 -11.55 21.94 42.06
CA GLU A 54 -12.98 21.54 42.14
C GLU A 54 -13.89 22.49 42.96
N SER A 55 -15.23 22.43 42.71
CA SER A 55 -16.35 22.60 43.68
C SER A 55 -17.70 22.64 42.91
N SER A 56 -18.70 21.74 43.06
CA SER A 56 -19.65 21.47 44.19
C SER A 56 -20.60 22.64 44.50
N THR A 57 -21.96 22.56 44.59
CA THR A 57 -22.99 21.49 44.65
C THR A 57 -24.26 21.93 43.84
N GLY A 58 -25.52 21.42 43.90
CA GLY A 58 -26.23 20.39 44.70
C GLY A 58 -27.78 20.44 44.55
N HIS A 59 -28.51 19.44 45.09
CA HIS A 59 -30.00 19.27 45.19
C HIS A 59 -30.80 19.06 43.86
N ASN A 60 -31.71 18.08 43.66
CA ASN A 60 -32.83 17.44 44.43
C ASN A 60 -34.19 18.21 44.30
N LEU A 61 -35.38 17.61 44.06
CA LEU A 61 -35.85 16.19 43.99
C LEU A 61 -37.22 16.06 43.21
N GLN A 62 -37.59 14.82 42.84
CA GLN A 62 -38.98 14.24 42.66
C GLN A 62 -39.99 14.72 41.57
N GLN A 63 -40.16 13.86 40.53
CA GLN A 63 -41.35 13.04 40.15
C GLN A 63 -42.73 13.21 40.89
N PRO A 64 -43.88 12.65 40.40
CA PRO A 64 -44.30 12.08 39.09
C PRO A 64 -45.66 12.74 38.62
N PRO A 65 -46.72 12.13 37.99
CA PRO A 65 -46.92 10.85 37.26
C PRO A 65 -47.60 11.01 35.85
N SER A 66 -48.84 10.54 35.63
CA SER A 66 -49.47 10.25 34.32
C SER A 66 -51.00 10.05 34.37
N ILE A 67 -51.69 10.07 33.19
CA ILE A 67 -53.02 9.51 32.77
C ILE A 67 -53.34 10.17 31.38
N SER A 68 -53.44 9.50 30.22
CA SER A 68 -54.44 8.51 29.71
C SER A 68 -55.89 9.09 29.63
N SER A 69 -56.82 8.79 28.71
CA SER A 69 -56.95 7.76 27.65
C SER A 69 -57.92 8.20 26.52
N THR A 70 -57.83 7.57 25.34
CA THR A 70 -58.93 7.13 24.43
C THR A 70 -60.04 8.05 23.87
N ASN A 71 -60.26 7.90 22.54
CA ASN A 71 -61.56 7.77 21.83
C ASN A 71 -62.40 9.06 21.52
N GLN A 72 -63.25 9.11 20.47
CA GLN A 72 -63.65 8.09 19.47
C GLN A 72 -64.04 8.72 18.10
N LEU A 73 -64.10 7.89 17.05
CA LEU A 73 -64.78 8.16 15.76
C LEU A 73 -66.32 7.97 15.90
N PRO A 74 -67.21 8.45 14.99
CA PRO A 74 -67.26 7.94 13.61
C PRO A 74 -67.71 8.91 12.49
N THR A 75 -67.59 8.42 11.24
CA THR A 75 -68.10 8.98 9.98
C THR A 75 -69.55 8.56 9.67
N ARG A 76 -70.23 9.29 8.75
CA ARG A 76 -71.32 8.91 7.79
C ARG A 76 -72.22 10.13 7.47
N VAL A 77 -72.88 10.28 6.31
CA VAL A 77 -72.81 9.60 4.99
C VAL A 77 -73.33 10.55 3.88
N SER A 78 -72.89 10.29 2.63
CA SER A 78 -73.39 10.58 1.26
C SER A 78 -74.59 11.53 0.96
N ASP A 79 -74.94 11.87 -0.30
CA ASP A 79 -74.58 11.41 -1.67
C ASP A 79 -74.57 12.66 -2.63
N ALA A 80 -74.58 12.65 -3.97
CA ALA A 80 -74.95 11.65 -4.98
C ALA A 80 -74.17 11.77 -6.32
N SER A 81 -74.44 10.83 -7.23
CA SER A 81 -74.12 10.81 -8.67
C SER A 81 -75.09 11.71 -9.49
N ALA A 82 -75.01 11.90 -10.82
CA ALA A 82 -74.30 11.24 -11.94
C ALA A 82 -74.06 12.27 -13.09
N SER A 83 -73.60 11.98 -14.34
CA SER A 83 -73.29 10.75 -15.09
C SER A 83 -72.27 11.01 -16.25
N ALA A 84 -71.92 9.96 -16.99
CA ALA A 84 -71.06 9.95 -18.20
C ALA A 84 -71.66 10.75 -19.41
N SER A 85 -71.02 10.94 -20.58
CA SER A 85 -69.94 10.16 -21.24
C SER A 85 -69.11 10.93 -22.31
N ALA A 86 -68.06 10.26 -22.79
CA ALA A 86 -67.42 10.29 -24.13
C ALA A 86 -68.29 10.74 -25.34
N SER A 87 -67.75 11.20 -26.48
CA SER A 87 -66.34 11.45 -26.94
C SER A 87 -66.30 12.21 -28.28
N SER A 88 -65.10 12.65 -28.72
CA SER A 88 -64.59 12.71 -30.13
C SER A 88 -65.39 13.45 -31.24
N SER A 89 -64.79 14.19 -32.20
CA SER A 89 -63.40 14.66 -32.42
C SER A 89 -63.34 15.50 -33.71
N THR A 90 -62.39 16.45 -33.80
CA THR A 90 -61.81 17.04 -35.06
C THR A 90 -62.74 17.77 -36.05
N THR A 91 -62.34 18.83 -36.74
CA THR A 91 -61.07 19.62 -36.78
C THR A 91 -61.33 21.04 -36.18
N ASP A 92 -60.72 22.21 -36.49
CA ASP A 92 -59.65 22.60 -37.42
C ASP A 92 -58.92 23.91 -36.99
N PHE A 93 -57.94 24.32 -37.80
CA PHE A 93 -57.22 25.61 -37.79
C PHE A 93 -57.74 26.52 -38.94
N PRO A 94 -57.68 27.88 -38.87
CA PRO A 94 -56.39 28.58 -38.86
C PRO A 94 -56.28 29.96 -38.15
N SER A 95 -55.02 30.39 -38.00
CA SER A 95 -54.50 31.78 -38.02
C SER A 95 -55.07 32.88 -37.10
N THR A 96 -54.21 33.37 -36.21
CA THR A 96 -54.16 34.76 -35.67
C THR A 96 -54.15 35.84 -36.78
N PRO A 97 -54.58 37.11 -36.54
CA PRO A 97 -54.19 37.92 -35.37
C PRO A 97 -55.27 38.75 -34.65
N SER A 98 -54.83 39.35 -33.54
CA SER A 98 -55.56 40.12 -32.51
C SER A 98 -55.49 41.65 -32.69
N PRO A 99 -56.09 42.52 -31.83
CA PRO A 99 -57.16 42.38 -30.82
C PRO A 99 -58.30 43.45 -31.04
N PRO A 100 -59.13 43.77 -30.03
CA PRO A 100 -58.82 45.00 -29.27
C PRO A 100 -58.97 44.91 -27.74
N ARG A 101 -58.52 45.96 -27.05
CA ARG A 101 -58.35 46.03 -25.58
C ARG A 101 -59.67 46.10 -24.80
N ARG A 102 -59.72 45.44 -23.64
CA ARG A 102 -60.36 45.98 -22.43
C ARG A 102 -59.30 46.19 -21.35
N SER A 103 -59.44 47.24 -20.54
CA SER A 103 -58.51 47.63 -19.49
C SER A 103 -58.57 46.66 -18.31
N GLN A 104 -57.56 45.82 -18.16
CA GLN A 104 -57.34 45.09 -16.90
C GLN A 104 -56.91 46.08 -15.82
N SER A 105 -57.62 46.07 -14.69
CA SER A 105 -57.31 46.89 -13.52
C SER A 105 -56.02 46.41 -12.86
N ARG A 106 -54.91 47.07 -13.20
CA ARG A 106 -53.59 46.82 -12.61
C ARG A 106 -53.64 47.18 -11.11
N LEU A 107 -53.52 46.18 -10.26
CA LEU A 107 -53.44 46.33 -8.82
C LEU A 107 -51.99 46.64 -8.44
N GLN A 108 -51.80 47.59 -7.53
CA GLN A 108 -50.51 47.90 -6.92
C GLN A 108 -50.67 47.74 -5.41
N PHE A 109 -49.74 47.03 -4.78
CA PHE A 109 -49.73 46.79 -3.33
C PHE A 109 -48.31 46.63 -2.82
N PHE A 110 -48.15 46.71 -1.51
CA PHE A 110 -46.87 46.61 -0.82
C PHE A 110 -46.72 45.23 -0.19
N ILE A 111 -45.53 44.66 -0.26
CA ILE A 111 -45.17 43.48 0.52
C ILE A 111 -44.12 43.89 1.54
N ARG A 112 -44.51 43.82 2.82
CA ARG A 112 -43.64 44.10 3.96
C ARG A 112 -42.87 42.84 4.34
N MET A 113 -41.55 42.91 4.29
CA MET A 113 -40.65 41.90 4.83
C MET A 113 -40.72 41.95 6.37
N ILE A 114 -40.94 40.82 7.04
CA ILE A 114 -40.87 40.79 8.52
C ILE A 114 -39.41 40.85 9.02
N SER A 115 -38.44 40.40 8.21
CA SER A 115 -37.02 40.28 8.59
C SER A 115 -36.29 41.62 8.81
N ASP A 116 -36.60 42.64 8.01
CA ASP A 116 -35.94 43.96 8.06
C ASP A 116 -36.95 45.14 8.06
N GLY A 117 -38.26 44.84 8.03
CA GLY A 117 -39.33 45.83 7.99
C GLY A 117 -39.50 46.55 6.66
N THR A 118 -38.68 46.25 5.63
CA THR A 118 -38.73 46.94 4.32
C THR A 118 -39.99 46.59 3.53
N HIS A 119 -40.34 47.45 2.58
CA HIS A 119 -41.50 47.30 1.71
C HIS A 119 -41.09 47.23 0.23
N ILE A 120 -41.40 46.14 -0.44
CA ILE A 120 -41.31 46.06 -1.91
C ILE A 120 -42.67 46.38 -2.54
N VAL A 121 -42.65 47.08 -3.67
CA VAL A 121 -43.86 47.46 -4.41
C VAL A 121 -44.11 46.44 -5.51
N ILE A 122 -45.25 45.74 -5.48
CA ILE A 122 -45.63 44.79 -6.53
C ILE A 122 -46.87 45.27 -7.28
N THR A 123 -46.76 45.18 -8.60
CA THR A 123 -47.85 45.42 -9.55
C THR A 123 -48.28 44.08 -10.14
N ALA A 124 -49.56 43.75 -10.01
CA ALA A 124 -50.16 42.49 -10.46
C ALA A 124 -51.60 42.68 -10.94
N ASN A 125 -52.17 41.68 -11.60
CA ASN A 125 -53.60 41.68 -11.95
C ASN A 125 -54.38 40.87 -10.92
N LEU A 126 -55.67 41.20 -10.69
CA LEU A 126 -56.55 40.43 -9.81
C LEU A 126 -56.72 38.96 -10.24
N THR A 127 -56.47 38.67 -11.52
CA THR A 127 -56.48 37.32 -12.11
C THR A 127 -55.18 36.53 -11.90
N ASP A 128 -54.10 37.17 -11.45
CA ASP A 128 -52.81 36.49 -11.21
C ASP A 128 -52.98 35.46 -10.07
N SER A 129 -52.27 34.34 -10.17
CA SER A 129 -52.23 33.33 -9.10
C SER A 129 -51.24 33.71 -8.00
N VAL A 130 -51.47 33.21 -6.78
CA VAL A 130 -50.53 33.35 -5.67
C VAL A 130 -49.16 32.73 -6.01
N LYS A 131 -49.14 31.63 -6.79
CA LYS A 131 -47.93 31.08 -7.45
C LYS A 131 -47.17 32.12 -8.29
N SER A 132 -47.86 32.88 -9.15
CA SER A 132 -47.25 33.93 -9.98
C SER A 132 -46.68 35.07 -9.13
N LEU A 133 -47.37 35.43 -8.05
CA LEU A 133 -46.90 36.42 -7.08
C LEU A 133 -45.62 35.95 -6.37
N HIS A 134 -45.57 34.70 -5.90
CA HIS A 134 -44.38 34.14 -5.26
C HIS A 134 -43.14 34.11 -6.17
N GLU A 135 -43.31 33.75 -7.44
CA GLU A 135 -42.20 33.76 -8.40
C GLU A 135 -41.73 35.21 -8.69
N ARG A 136 -42.65 36.17 -8.76
CA ARG A 136 -42.33 37.60 -8.91
C ARG A 136 -41.56 38.13 -7.68
N ILE A 137 -41.92 37.71 -6.47
CA ILE A 137 -41.16 38.02 -5.24
C ILE A 137 -39.76 37.39 -5.29
N ARG A 138 -39.64 36.13 -5.72
CA ARG A 138 -38.34 35.45 -5.86
C ARG A 138 -37.41 36.24 -6.79
N VAL A 139 -37.91 36.66 -7.95
CA VAL A 139 -37.15 37.48 -8.91
C VAL A 139 -36.75 38.84 -8.32
N MET A 140 -37.60 39.49 -7.53
CA MET A 140 -37.32 40.82 -6.96
C MET A 140 -36.46 40.81 -5.69
N THR A 141 -36.40 39.71 -4.95
CA THR A 141 -35.75 39.65 -3.61
C THR A 141 -34.56 38.67 -3.54
N GLY A 142 -34.61 37.62 -4.37
CA GLY A 142 -33.76 36.42 -4.27
C GLY A 142 -34.33 35.33 -3.35
N ILE A 143 -35.42 35.56 -2.60
CA ILE A 143 -35.95 34.60 -1.62
C ILE A 143 -36.62 33.41 -2.35
N PRO A 144 -36.18 32.15 -2.13
CA PRO A 144 -36.78 30.96 -2.73
C PRO A 144 -38.29 30.85 -2.47
N VAL A 145 -39.07 30.49 -3.50
CA VAL A 145 -40.55 30.37 -3.40
C VAL A 145 -41.00 29.45 -2.26
N ILE A 146 -40.25 28.39 -1.98
CA ILE A 146 -40.57 27.43 -0.91
C ILE A 146 -40.41 28.00 0.51
N GLU A 147 -39.63 29.07 0.68
CA GLU A 147 -39.46 29.77 1.96
C GLU A 147 -40.46 30.91 2.15
N GLN A 148 -41.17 31.31 1.10
CA GLN A 148 -42.13 32.39 1.17
C GLN A 148 -43.48 31.93 1.78
N ARG A 149 -43.99 32.69 2.74
CA ARG A 149 -45.37 32.63 3.24
C ARG A 149 -45.95 34.05 3.20
N LEU A 150 -47.00 34.25 2.39
CA LEU A 150 -47.72 35.53 2.33
C LEU A 150 -48.91 35.50 3.27
N ILE A 151 -49.11 36.58 4.03
CA ILE A 151 -50.24 36.77 4.95
C ILE A 151 -50.92 38.11 4.67
N TYR A 152 -52.25 38.10 4.55
CA TYR A 152 -53.10 39.28 4.36
C TYR A 152 -54.33 39.19 5.25
N LYS A 153 -54.67 40.29 5.96
CA LYS A 153 -55.81 40.34 6.92
C LYS A 153 -55.86 39.11 7.86
N GLY A 154 -54.70 38.68 8.36
CA GLY A 154 -54.53 37.51 9.24
C GLY A 154 -54.60 36.13 8.57
N LYS A 155 -54.92 36.04 7.27
CA LYS A 155 -55.02 34.77 6.53
C LYS A 155 -53.78 34.51 5.68
N GLN A 156 -53.27 33.28 5.68
CA GLN A 156 -52.24 32.85 4.75
C GLN A 156 -52.82 32.70 3.34
N LEU A 157 -52.12 33.23 2.33
CA LEU A 157 -52.47 33.03 0.92
C LEU A 157 -52.04 31.62 0.49
N GLN A 158 -52.94 30.87 -0.13
CA GLN A 158 -52.69 29.52 -0.64
C GLN A 158 -52.23 29.56 -2.10
N TYR A 159 -51.31 28.68 -2.45
CA TYR A 159 -50.51 28.74 -3.69
C TYR A 159 -51.34 28.63 -4.98
N GLU A 160 -52.47 27.92 -4.91
CA GLU A 160 -53.34 27.56 -6.04
C GLU A 160 -54.42 28.61 -6.32
N ASN A 161 -54.71 29.48 -5.34
CA ASN A 161 -55.72 30.52 -5.42
C ASN A 161 -55.24 31.73 -6.25
N LYS A 162 -56.19 32.61 -6.61
CA LYS A 162 -55.96 33.89 -7.29
C LYS A 162 -56.00 35.07 -6.31
N LEU A 163 -55.41 36.20 -6.71
CA LEU A 163 -55.41 37.41 -5.88
C LEU A 163 -56.82 38.01 -5.68
N SER A 164 -57.76 37.73 -6.61
CA SER A 164 -59.19 37.99 -6.45
C SER A 164 -59.79 37.39 -5.18
N ASP A 165 -59.36 36.18 -4.83
CA ASP A 165 -60.04 35.30 -3.87
C ASP A 165 -59.78 35.73 -2.41
N TYR A 166 -58.81 36.63 -2.23
CA TYR A 166 -58.45 37.27 -0.95
C TYR A 166 -58.91 38.74 -0.86
N SER A 167 -59.59 39.25 -1.89
CA SER A 167 -60.05 40.66 -1.97
C SER A 167 -58.95 41.66 -1.63
N ILE A 168 -57.79 41.52 -2.30
CA ILE A 168 -56.62 42.37 -2.07
C ILE A 168 -56.89 43.77 -2.64
N GLU A 169 -56.93 44.76 -1.77
CA GLU A 169 -57.17 46.16 -2.11
C GLU A 169 -55.91 46.84 -2.69
N LYS A 170 -56.11 47.94 -3.43
CA LYS A 170 -55.00 48.78 -3.89
C LYS A 170 -54.29 49.41 -2.68
N ASP A 171 -52.97 49.58 -2.78
CA ASP A 171 -52.08 50.17 -1.77
C ASP A 171 -52.08 49.43 -0.43
N SER A 172 -52.63 48.21 -0.40
CA SER A 172 -52.66 47.34 0.78
C SER A 172 -51.30 46.72 1.11
N ILE A 173 -51.14 46.22 2.33
CA ILE A 173 -49.90 45.60 2.82
C ILE A 173 -50.11 44.09 3.01
N LEU A 174 -49.32 43.30 2.29
CA LEU A 174 -49.13 41.87 2.55
C LEU A 174 -47.88 41.69 3.40
N HIS A 175 -47.89 40.75 4.34
CA HIS A 175 -46.70 40.39 5.12
C HIS A 175 -46.03 39.17 4.50
N LEU A 176 -44.74 39.30 4.18
CA LEU A 176 -43.89 38.16 3.80
C LEU A 176 -43.18 37.63 5.04
N VAL A 177 -43.49 36.38 5.35
CA VAL A 177 -42.94 35.62 6.48
C VAL A 177 -42.14 34.45 5.93
N GLY A 178 -41.04 34.08 6.60
CA GLY A 178 -40.35 32.83 6.31
C GLY A 178 -41.20 31.62 6.69
N ARG A 179 -41.23 30.57 5.85
CA ARG A 179 -41.71 29.26 6.27
C ARG A 179 -40.69 28.65 7.23
N MET A 180 -41.04 28.60 8.51
CA MET A 180 -40.29 27.79 9.48
C MET A 180 -40.24 26.34 9.00
N ARG A 181 -39.04 25.86 8.69
CA ARG A 181 -38.77 24.46 8.38
C ARG A 181 -38.78 23.70 9.70
N SER A 182 -39.68 22.72 9.86
CA SER A 182 -39.58 21.80 10.99
C SER A 182 -38.36 20.91 10.76
N THR A 183 -37.32 21.13 11.55
CA THR A 183 -36.07 20.35 11.52
C THR A 183 -35.84 19.85 12.94
N ARG A 184 -35.31 18.63 13.10
CA ARG A 184 -34.99 18.08 14.43
C ARG A 184 -33.88 18.87 15.15
N HIS A 185 -33.07 19.63 14.39
CA HIS A 185 -31.89 20.37 14.85
C HIS A 185 -32.06 21.88 14.65
N PRO A 186 -32.98 22.56 15.36
CA PRO A 186 -33.34 23.95 15.08
C PRO A 186 -32.18 24.93 15.31
N ARG A 187 -31.29 24.67 16.28
CA ARG A 187 -30.08 25.50 16.53
C ARG A 187 -29.14 25.47 15.33
N THR A 188 -28.82 24.27 14.83
CA THR A 188 -28.00 24.06 13.63
C THR A 188 -28.63 24.71 12.40
N CYS A 189 -29.97 24.62 12.28
CA CYS A 189 -30.70 25.24 11.19
C CYS A 189 -30.64 26.78 11.25
N GLN A 190 -30.74 27.37 12.44
CA GLN A 190 -30.55 28.80 12.64
C GLN A 190 -29.11 29.23 12.28
N LEU A 191 -28.10 28.60 12.87
CA LEU A 191 -26.68 28.89 12.66
C LEU A 191 -26.28 28.90 11.17
N ILE A 192 -26.72 27.91 10.41
CA ILE A 192 -26.44 27.82 8.97
C ILE A 192 -27.22 28.87 8.17
N ASN A 193 -28.45 29.20 8.55
CA ASN A 193 -29.20 30.30 7.90
C ASN A 193 -28.57 31.67 8.20
N ASP A 194 -28.06 31.90 9.41
CA ASP A 194 -27.34 33.12 9.77
C ASP A 194 -26.02 33.24 8.97
N MET A 195 -25.26 32.14 8.82
CA MET A 195 -24.09 32.07 7.94
C MET A 195 -24.43 32.36 6.46
N VAL A 196 -25.47 31.73 5.92
CA VAL A 196 -25.91 31.94 4.52
C VAL A 196 -26.42 33.37 4.31
N SER A 197 -27.17 33.92 5.26
CA SER A 197 -27.62 35.32 5.26
C SER A 197 -26.44 36.30 5.27
N TYR A 198 -25.43 36.06 6.11
CA TYR A 198 -24.20 36.85 6.16
C TYR A 198 -23.46 36.82 4.81
N ILE A 199 -23.25 35.64 4.23
CA ILE A 199 -22.66 35.46 2.89
C ILE A 199 -23.47 36.22 1.83
N CYS A 200 -24.80 36.09 1.80
CA CYS A 200 -25.65 36.80 0.86
C CYS A 200 -25.59 38.33 1.00
N ARG A 201 -25.38 38.87 2.21
CA ARG A 201 -25.20 40.32 2.44
C ARG A 201 -23.84 40.82 1.92
N ILE A 202 -22.79 40.01 2.03
CA ILE A 202 -21.46 40.28 1.47
C ILE A 202 -21.49 40.25 -0.06
N CYS A 203 -22.09 39.22 -0.67
CA CYS A 203 -22.25 39.12 -2.12
C CYS A 203 -23.07 40.27 -2.74
N LYS A 204 -23.95 40.91 -1.97
CA LYS A 204 -24.74 42.09 -2.38
C LYS A 204 -24.05 43.43 -2.13
N SER A 205 -22.80 43.45 -1.65
CA SER A 205 -22.02 44.67 -1.32
C SER A 205 -22.69 45.61 -0.31
N ILE A 206 -23.58 45.10 0.54
CA ILE A 206 -24.31 45.90 1.55
C ILE A 206 -23.40 46.25 2.74
N LEU A 207 -22.28 45.54 2.89
CA LEU A 207 -21.21 45.80 3.85
C LEU A 207 -19.94 46.20 3.08
N PRO A 208 -19.30 47.34 3.38
CA PRO A 208 -18.03 47.70 2.75
C PRO A 208 -16.93 46.69 3.08
N CYS A 209 -16.29 46.12 2.07
CA CYS A 209 -15.19 45.16 2.23
C CYS A 209 -13.85 45.84 2.58
N GLY A 210 -13.89 46.79 3.52
CA GLY A 210 -12.69 47.38 4.14
C GLY A 210 -12.22 46.53 5.30
N PHE A 211 -10.93 46.16 5.29
CA PHE A 211 -10.28 45.26 6.26
C PHE A 211 -10.77 43.80 6.23
N HIS A 212 -10.14 43.06 5.32
CA HIS A 212 -10.40 41.67 4.94
C HIS A 212 -10.34 40.57 6.04
N PRO A 213 -9.51 40.65 7.11
CA PRO A 213 -9.33 39.51 8.03
C PRO A 213 -10.60 39.03 8.77
N CYS A 214 -11.50 39.96 9.11
CA CYS A 214 -12.62 39.66 10.01
C CYS A 214 -13.71 38.78 9.38
N VAL A 215 -13.93 38.91 8.07
CA VAL A 215 -15.05 38.23 7.37
C VAL A 215 -14.80 36.73 7.24
N SER A 216 -13.60 36.33 6.80
CA SER A 216 -13.24 34.91 6.71
C SER A 216 -13.13 34.27 8.09
N LYS A 217 -12.67 35.02 9.10
CA LYS A 217 -12.66 34.57 10.50
C LYS A 217 -14.08 34.25 11.00
N HIS A 218 -15.04 35.16 10.80
CA HIS A 218 -16.41 34.96 11.28
C HIS A 218 -17.09 33.76 10.61
N ILE A 219 -16.92 33.56 9.29
CA ILE A 219 -17.45 32.38 8.59
C ILE A 219 -16.84 31.09 9.17
N LYS A 220 -15.53 31.06 9.44
CA LYS A 220 -14.86 29.91 10.07
C LYS A 220 -15.30 29.65 11.51
N GLU A 221 -15.61 30.71 12.27
CA GLU A 221 -16.17 30.60 13.63
C GLU A 221 -17.55 29.92 13.61
N LEU A 222 -18.46 30.37 12.73
CA LEU A 222 -19.77 29.74 12.54
C LEU A 222 -19.66 28.27 12.08
N MET A 223 -18.65 27.96 11.24
CA MET A 223 -18.40 26.59 10.79
C MET A 223 -17.82 25.70 11.91
N ASN A 224 -16.96 26.25 12.79
CA ASN A 224 -16.50 25.53 13.97
C ASN A 224 -17.65 25.23 14.95
N GLU A 225 -18.57 26.17 15.14
CA GLU A 225 -19.78 25.98 15.95
C GLU A 225 -20.71 24.91 15.32
N PHE A 226 -20.82 24.86 13.99
CA PHE A 226 -21.55 23.80 13.30
C PHE A 226 -20.95 22.40 13.58
N PHE A 227 -19.62 22.26 13.51
CA PHE A 227 -18.96 20.99 13.83
C PHE A 227 -18.96 20.65 15.33
N SER A 228 -19.04 21.62 16.24
CA SER A 228 -19.18 21.34 17.68
C SER A 228 -20.61 21.01 18.10
N LEU A 229 -21.61 21.51 17.36
CA LEU A 229 -23.02 21.10 17.52
C LEU A 229 -23.30 19.71 16.94
N THR A 230 -22.49 19.21 16.00
CA THR A 230 -22.70 17.91 15.35
C THR A 230 -22.27 16.76 16.27
N PRO A 231 -23.17 15.81 16.61
CA PRO A 231 -22.83 14.64 17.42
C PRO A 231 -21.69 13.81 16.81
N LYS A 232 -20.93 13.11 17.67
CA LYS A 232 -19.84 12.22 17.24
C LYS A 232 -20.15 10.73 17.43
N ASP A 233 -21.03 10.44 18.39
CA ASP A 233 -21.34 9.08 18.85
C ASP A 233 -22.68 8.55 18.30
N ASP A 234 -23.54 9.42 17.76
CA ASP A 234 -24.79 9.08 17.10
C ASP A 234 -24.71 9.38 15.59
N ASN A 235 -24.73 8.33 14.77
CA ASN A 235 -24.65 8.43 13.31
C ASN A 235 -25.90 9.04 12.66
N GLU A 236 -27.09 8.87 13.22
CA GLU A 236 -28.36 9.34 12.63
C GLU A 236 -28.61 10.82 12.97
N ASP A 237 -28.31 11.22 14.21
CA ASP A 237 -28.44 12.64 14.62
C ASP A 237 -27.34 13.50 13.96
N ALA A 238 -26.11 12.98 13.83
CA ALA A 238 -25.05 13.62 13.03
C ALA A 238 -25.43 13.77 11.55
N LEU A 239 -26.04 12.75 10.94
CA LEU A 239 -26.55 12.82 9.56
C LEU A 239 -27.66 13.88 9.44
N GLY A 240 -28.49 14.04 10.46
CA GLY A 240 -29.48 15.10 10.56
C GLY A 240 -28.85 16.51 10.57
N HIS A 241 -27.77 16.72 11.33
CA HIS A 241 -26.99 17.96 11.33
C HIS A 241 -26.34 18.25 9.96
N LEU A 242 -25.73 17.25 9.33
CA LEU A 242 -25.09 17.40 8.02
C LEU A 242 -26.11 17.67 6.90
N ASN A 243 -27.29 17.03 6.93
CA ASN A 243 -28.38 17.31 6.00
C ASN A 243 -28.96 18.73 6.14
N VAL A 244 -28.87 19.35 7.32
CA VAL A 244 -29.25 20.77 7.52
C VAL A 244 -28.28 21.71 6.78
N PHE A 245 -27.00 21.35 6.62
CA PHE A 245 -26.03 22.13 5.83
C PHE A 245 -26.41 22.15 4.34
N LEU A 246 -26.74 20.97 3.78
CA LEU A 246 -27.24 20.82 2.40
C LEU A 246 -28.57 21.55 2.19
N SER A 247 -29.53 21.31 3.07
CA SER A 247 -30.92 21.77 2.89
C SER A 247 -31.03 23.29 2.87
N ASN A 248 -30.17 24.01 3.58
CA ASN A 248 -30.11 25.47 3.59
C ASN A 248 -29.15 26.04 2.52
N SER A 249 -28.74 25.23 1.53
CA SER A 249 -27.93 25.65 0.37
C SER A 249 -26.57 26.26 0.71
N ALA A 250 -25.97 25.89 1.84
CA ALA A 250 -24.70 26.45 2.30
C ALA A 250 -23.53 26.26 1.30
N PRO A 251 -23.38 25.11 0.60
CA PRO A 251 -22.37 24.96 -0.45
C PRO A 251 -22.58 25.96 -1.60
N ALA A 252 -23.83 26.15 -2.06
CA ALA A 252 -24.15 27.09 -3.12
C ALA A 252 -23.90 28.54 -2.71
N ALA A 253 -24.17 28.93 -1.46
CA ALA A 253 -23.84 30.25 -0.94
C ALA A 253 -22.33 30.51 -0.94
N LEU A 254 -21.54 29.54 -0.46
CA LEU A 254 -20.07 29.64 -0.41
C LEU A 254 -19.44 29.66 -1.82
N VAL A 255 -19.94 28.88 -2.79
CA VAL A 255 -19.47 28.96 -4.18
C VAL A 255 -19.93 30.25 -4.87
N THR A 256 -21.11 30.79 -4.53
CA THR A 256 -21.53 32.13 -5.01
C THR A 256 -20.58 33.22 -4.49
N LEU A 257 -20.06 33.10 -3.26
CA LEU A 257 -19.03 33.99 -2.73
C LEU A 257 -17.69 33.82 -3.45
N TYR A 258 -17.32 32.59 -3.84
CA TYR A 258 -16.10 32.31 -4.62
C TYR A 258 -16.12 32.91 -6.02
N VAL A 259 -17.27 32.87 -6.69
CA VAL A 259 -17.50 33.41 -8.05
C VAL A 259 -17.86 34.91 -8.02
N SER A 260 -17.92 35.53 -6.85
CA SER A 260 -18.23 36.96 -6.68
C SER A 260 -17.15 37.85 -7.31
N SER A 261 -17.57 38.86 -8.09
CA SER A 261 -16.69 39.87 -8.70
C SER A 261 -16.12 40.90 -7.71
N VAL A 262 -16.53 40.86 -6.44
CA VAL A 262 -16.06 41.77 -5.38
C VAL A 262 -14.67 41.32 -4.89
N LYS A 263 -13.71 42.24 -4.94
CA LYS A 263 -12.32 41.97 -4.52
C LYS A 263 -12.25 41.40 -3.10
N GLY A 264 -11.56 40.28 -2.94
CA GLY A 264 -11.37 39.59 -1.67
C GLY A 264 -12.44 38.55 -1.30
N ASN A 265 -13.61 38.56 -1.94
CA ASN A 265 -14.64 37.53 -1.67
C ASN A 265 -14.17 36.13 -2.09
N LYS A 266 -13.44 36.02 -3.23
CA LYS A 266 -12.85 34.76 -3.71
C LYS A 266 -11.94 34.11 -2.66
N GLU A 267 -10.97 34.86 -2.14
CA GLU A 267 -10.04 34.41 -1.08
C GLU A 267 -10.76 34.03 0.22
N CYS A 268 -11.78 34.81 0.60
CA CYS A 268 -12.60 34.57 1.78
C CYS A 268 -13.37 33.23 1.69
N ALA A 269 -14.01 33.00 0.54
CA ALA A 269 -14.73 31.76 0.22
C ALA A 269 -13.79 30.56 0.12
N GLU A 270 -12.63 30.72 -0.52
CA GLU A 270 -11.61 29.67 -0.59
C GLU A 270 -11.12 29.26 0.81
N GLY A 271 -10.82 30.26 1.64
CA GLY A 271 -10.44 30.04 3.03
C GLY A 271 -11.52 29.32 3.84
N ALA A 272 -12.81 29.60 3.60
CA ALA A 272 -13.93 28.94 4.26
C ALA A 272 -14.17 27.49 3.76
N ILE A 273 -14.10 27.27 2.44
CA ILE A 273 -14.30 25.94 1.84
C ILE A 273 -13.13 25.02 2.21
N ARG A 274 -11.86 25.47 2.13
CA ARG A 274 -10.70 24.71 2.62
C ARG A 274 -10.81 24.38 4.11
N HIS A 275 -11.34 25.30 4.92
CA HIS A 275 -11.60 25.07 6.34
C HIS A 275 -12.64 23.96 6.55
N PHE A 276 -13.76 23.97 5.81
CA PHE A 276 -14.76 22.89 5.84
C PHE A 276 -14.13 21.51 5.58
N LEU A 277 -13.39 21.37 4.47
CA LEU A 277 -12.80 20.11 4.05
C LEU A 277 -11.79 19.56 5.08
N ASN A 278 -11.03 20.43 5.73
CA ASN A 278 -10.13 20.05 6.82
C ASN A 278 -10.90 19.66 8.10
N SER A 279 -11.92 20.42 8.49
CA SER A 279 -12.77 20.11 9.65
C SER A 279 -13.53 18.78 9.49
N CYS A 280 -14.01 18.43 8.29
CA CYS A 280 -14.60 17.11 8.04
C CYS A 280 -13.64 15.96 8.36
N ARG A 281 -12.34 16.11 8.07
CA ARG A 281 -11.32 15.09 8.32
C ARG A 281 -10.82 15.05 9.76
N ILE A 282 -10.72 16.21 10.41
CA ILE A 282 -10.07 16.38 11.73
C ILE A 282 -11.08 16.39 12.89
N SER A 283 -12.25 17.01 12.71
CA SER A 283 -13.21 17.24 13.79
C SER A 283 -14.21 16.10 13.97
N LEU A 284 -14.47 15.31 12.93
CA LEU A 284 -15.38 14.16 12.93
C LEU A 284 -14.62 12.82 12.93
N PRO A 285 -15.06 11.80 13.69
CA PRO A 285 -14.50 10.46 13.65
C PRO A 285 -14.80 9.74 12.32
N LYS A 286 -14.00 8.71 11.98
CA LYS A 286 -13.98 8.06 10.66
C LYS A 286 -15.35 7.50 10.21
N ASN A 287 -16.18 7.02 11.15
CA ASN A 287 -17.55 6.55 10.88
C ASN A 287 -18.46 7.62 10.27
N LEU A 288 -18.20 8.90 10.53
CA LEU A 288 -18.97 10.02 9.99
C LEU A 288 -18.41 10.58 8.67
N HIS A 289 -17.23 10.14 8.22
CA HIS A 289 -16.58 10.68 7.01
C HIS A 289 -17.41 10.47 5.74
N LEU A 290 -18.09 9.32 5.63
CA LEU A 290 -19.05 9.04 4.55
C LEU A 290 -20.24 10.01 4.54
N GLN A 291 -20.64 10.55 5.68
CA GLN A 291 -21.78 11.48 5.78
C GLN A 291 -21.45 12.86 5.19
N CYS A 292 -20.17 13.21 5.10
CA CYS A 292 -19.71 14.43 4.44
C CYS A 292 -19.68 14.30 2.90
N VAL A 293 -19.73 13.08 2.34
CA VAL A 293 -19.60 12.83 0.89
C VAL A 293 -20.63 13.63 0.08
N PRO A 294 -21.94 13.66 0.40
CA PRO A 294 -22.91 14.46 -0.36
C PRO A 294 -22.65 15.97 -0.32
N ILE A 295 -22.04 16.50 0.76
CA ILE A 295 -21.68 17.92 0.86
C ILE A 295 -20.48 18.25 -0.05
N VAL A 296 -19.44 17.41 -0.01
CA VAL A 296 -18.25 17.61 -0.86
C VAL A 296 -18.59 17.35 -2.34
N MET A 297 -19.49 16.39 -2.63
CA MET A 297 -20.05 16.14 -3.96
C MET A 297 -20.77 17.38 -4.50
N GLU A 298 -21.59 18.07 -3.70
CA GLU A 298 -22.25 19.31 -4.14
C GLU A 298 -21.24 20.46 -4.37
N PHE A 299 -20.22 20.61 -3.50
CA PHE A 299 -19.12 21.55 -3.78
C PHE A 299 -18.43 21.24 -5.12
N CYS A 300 -18.10 19.99 -5.41
CA CYS A 300 -17.55 19.56 -6.69
C CYS A 300 -18.49 19.85 -7.87
N ASN A 301 -19.78 19.52 -7.75
CA ASN A 301 -20.77 19.75 -8.81
C ASN A 301 -21.08 21.23 -9.08
N LEU A 302 -20.82 22.11 -8.12
CA LEU A 302 -20.90 23.56 -8.29
C LEU A 302 -19.59 24.12 -8.89
N LEU A 303 -18.43 23.74 -8.35
CA LEU A 303 -17.13 24.25 -8.78
C LEU A 303 -16.68 23.73 -10.15
N ARG A 304 -17.07 22.51 -10.55
CA ARG A 304 -16.88 21.98 -11.93
C ARG A 304 -17.45 22.91 -13.01
N LYS A 305 -18.49 23.70 -12.69
CA LYS A 305 -19.10 24.69 -13.60
C LYS A 305 -18.30 26.00 -13.71
N VAL A 306 -17.33 26.20 -12.82
CA VAL A 306 -16.36 27.31 -12.85
C VAL A 306 -15.14 26.92 -13.71
N GLY A 307 -14.64 25.69 -13.54
CA GLY A 307 -13.63 25.08 -14.40
C GLY A 307 -13.12 23.74 -13.87
N SER A 308 -12.74 22.83 -14.77
CA SER A 308 -12.11 21.53 -14.46
C SER A 308 -10.74 21.64 -13.77
N ASP A 309 -10.06 22.75 -14.01
CA ASP A 309 -8.70 23.01 -13.53
C ASP A 309 -8.66 24.18 -12.53
N ASP A 310 -9.80 24.56 -11.96
CA ASP A 310 -9.85 25.50 -10.84
C ASP A 310 -9.20 24.88 -9.59
N PRO A 311 -8.25 25.55 -8.92
CA PRO A 311 -7.53 24.98 -7.77
C PRO A 311 -8.41 24.59 -6.59
N LEU A 312 -9.56 25.24 -6.40
CA LEU A 312 -10.49 24.88 -5.33
C LEU A 312 -11.38 23.70 -5.74
N TYR A 313 -11.76 23.59 -7.01
CA TYR A 313 -12.40 22.38 -7.54
C TYR A 313 -11.52 21.14 -7.33
N ILE A 314 -10.23 21.22 -7.72
CA ILE A 314 -9.26 20.12 -7.53
C ILE A 314 -9.18 19.72 -6.05
N VAL A 315 -9.05 20.69 -5.14
CA VAL A 315 -8.98 20.42 -3.69
C VAL A 315 -10.27 19.80 -3.13
N CYS A 316 -11.44 20.18 -3.66
CA CYS A 316 -12.71 19.51 -3.31
C CYS A 316 -12.74 18.07 -3.86
N ARG A 317 -12.28 17.85 -5.09
CA ARG A 317 -12.22 16.54 -5.75
C ARG A 317 -11.30 15.56 -5.01
N SER A 318 -10.10 15.98 -4.60
CA SER A 318 -9.19 15.14 -3.82
C SER A 318 -9.65 14.94 -2.38
N CYS A 319 -10.45 15.85 -1.83
CA CYS A 319 -11.15 15.59 -0.57
C CYS A 319 -12.22 14.50 -0.76
N LEU A 320 -13.07 14.62 -1.79
CA LEU A 320 -14.11 13.64 -2.12
C LEU A 320 -13.52 12.24 -2.34
N GLY A 321 -12.47 12.11 -3.14
CA GLY A 321 -11.75 10.84 -3.33
C GLY A 321 -11.30 10.21 -2.01
N SER A 322 -10.64 10.99 -1.14
CA SER A 322 -10.19 10.48 0.17
C SER A 322 -11.32 10.07 1.13
N LEU A 323 -12.52 10.66 1.00
CA LEU A 323 -13.68 10.25 1.80
C LEU A 323 -14.30 8.95 1.27
N LEU A 324 -14.17 8.68 -0.04
CA LEU A 324 -14.60 7.43 -0.67
C LEU A 324 -13.62 6.28 -0.39
N GLU A 325 -12.30 6.53 -0.42
CA GLU A 325 -11.25 5.56 -0.04
C GLU A 325 -11.49 4.99 1.38
N ASN A 326 -11.79 5.87 2.33
CA ASN A 326 -12.03 5.50 3.74
C ASN A 326 -13.38 4.80 3.99
N GLY A 327 -14.23 4.60 2.95
CA GLY A 327 -15.62 4.16 3.07
C GLY A 327 -15.87 2.68 3.42
N GLY A 328 -14.88 1.79 3.21
CA GLY A 328 -14.93 0.42 3.74
C GLY A 328 -15.88 -0.57 3.04
N GLY A 329 -15.55 -0.98 1.81
CA GLY A 329 -16.00 -2.25 1.22
C GLY A 329 -17.47 -2.34 0.75
N ALA A 330 -17.82 -3.49 0.16
CA ALA A 330 -19.09 -3.76 -0.55
C ALA A 330 -20.34 -3.92 0.35
N CYS A 331 -20.36 -3.22 1.48
CA CYS A 331 -21.50 -3.13 2.41
C CYS A 331 -21.69 -1.71 2.95
N GLY A 332 -20.65 -0.86 3.00
CA GLY A 332 -20.73 0.52 3.49
C GLY A 332 -21.64 1.43 2.65
N TRP A 333 -21.80 1.12 1.36
CA TRP A 333 -22.63 1.90 0.42
C TRP A 333 -24.15 1.71 0.60
N ARG A 334 -24.59 0.87 1.57
CA ARG A 334 -26.00 0.61 1.86
C ARG A 334 -26.46 1.33 3.12
N TYR A 335 -26.82 2.60 2.98
CA TYR A 335 -27.67 3.24 3.99
C TYR A 335 -29.00 2.50 4.10
N ARG A 336 -29.23 1.81 5.22
CA ARG A 336 -30.54 1.26 5.60
C ARG A 336 -31.40 2.36 6.22
N GLY A 337 -31.62 3.43 5.46
CA GLY A 337 -32.69 4.38 5.76
C GLY A 337 -34.06 3.72 5.57
N GLY A 338 -35.04 4.12 6.38
CA GLY A 338 -36.45 3.79 6.15
C GLY A 338 -37.00 4.45 4.89
N GLU A 339 -38.29 4.23 4.62
CA GLU A 339 -38.97 4.69 3.41
C GLU A 339 -38.77 6.21 3.14
N GLU A 340 -38.49 6.54 1.88
CA GLU A 340 -38.35 7.92 1.32
C GLU A 340 -37.17 8.80 1.81
N GLY A 341 -35.91 8.40 1.52
CA GLY A 341 -34.74 9.28 1.76
C GLY A 341 -33.50 9.01 0.89
N LYS A 342 -33.03 10.03 0.16
CA LYS A 342 -31.80 9.99 -0.67
C LYS A 342 -30.55 9.67 0.17
N GLY A 343 -30.01 8.44 0.07
CA GLY A 343 -28.88 7.99 0.89
C GLY A 343 -27.83 7.11 0.19
N VAL A 344 -27.88 6.97 -1.14
CA VAL A 344 -26.94 6.13 -1.90
C VAL A 344 -26.26 6.98 -2.97
N VAL A 345 -24.93 7.02 -2.98
CA VAL A 345 -24.16 7.64 -4.07
C VAL A 345 -24.35 6.79 -5.32
N VAL A 346 -24.88 7.38 -6.38
CA VAL A 346 -25.21 6.63 -7.61
C VAL A 346 -23.98 6.57 -8.52
N MET A 347 -23.80 5.47 -9.27
CA MET A 347 -22.70 5.32 -10.24
C MET A 347 -22.63 6.52 -11.21
N GLN A 348 -23.79 7.06 -11.59
CA GLN A 348 -23.98 8.24 -12.43
C GLN A 348 -23.45 9.56 -11.85
N GLU A 349 -23.27 9.65 -10.53
CA GLU A 349 -22.70 10.83 -9.85
C GLU A 349 -21.17 10.76 -9.79
N ILE A 350 -20.61 9.55 -9.61
CA ILE A 350 -19.16 9.31 -9.58
C ILE A 350 -18.56 9.29 -11.00
N PHE A 351 -19.24 8.66 -11.95
CA PHE A 351 -18.67 8.39 -13.28
C PHE A 351 -18.15 9.63 -14.05
N PRO A 352 -18.78 10.82 -13.96
CA PRO A 352 -18.23 12.05 -14.55
C PRO A 352 -16.80 12.39 -14.06
N PHE A 353 -16.44 12.09 -12.80
CA PHE A 353 -15.10 12.30 -12.27
C PHE A 353 -14.07 11.36 -12.91
N VAL A 354 -14.44 10.08 -13.10
CA VAL A 354 -13.57 9.08 -13.76
C VAL A 354 -13.41 9.38 -15.24
N SER A 355 -14.45 9.85 -15.93
CA SER A 355 -14.33 10.27 -17.33
C SER A 355 -13.48 11.53 -17.49
N GLU A 356 -13.64 12.51 -16.61
CA GLU A 356 -12.84 13.75 -16.60
C GLU A 356 -11.36 13.46 -16.34
N LEU A 357 -11.06 12.65 -15.32
CA LEU A 357 -9.69 12.26 -14.97
C LEU A 357 -9.05 11.34 -16.01
N GLY A 358 -9.79 10.38 -16.57
CA GLY A 358 -9.30 9.53 -17.67
C GLY A 358 -8.91 10.37 -18.89
N SER A 359 -9.72 11.37 -19.26
CA SER A 359 -9.38 12.33 -20.33
C SER A 359 -8.18 13.21 -19.98
N LYS A 360 -8.03 13.64 -18.72
CA LYS A 360 -6.87 14.43 -18.27
C LYS A 360 -5.57 13.62 -18.29
N LEU A 361 -5.58 12.41 -17.74
CA LEU A 361 -4.42 11.50 -17.77
C LEU A 361 -4.01 11.13 -19.19
N LEU A 362 -4.96 10.95 -20.11
CA LEU A 362 -4.68 10.75 -21.53
C LEU A 362 -3.93 11.95 -22.14
N ASN A 363 -4.33 13.18 -21.81
CA ASN A 363 -3.66 14.41 -22.24
C ASN A 363 -2.26 14.56 -21.61
N ASP A 364 -2.09 14.28 -20.32
CA ASP A 364 -0.80 14.36 -19.62
C ASP A 364 0.21 13.31 -20.13
N LEU A 365 -0.27 12.13 -20.54
CA LEU A 365 0.54 11.09 -21.19
C LEU A 365 0.92 11.48 -22.63
N MET A 366 0.00 12.07 -23.40
CA MET A 366 0.34 12.69 -24.70
C MET A 366 1.35 13.83 -24.53
N GLY A 367 1.22 14.66 -23.49
CA GLY A 367 2.19 15.70 -23.13
C GLY A 367 3.58 15.12 -22.82
N SER A 368 3.63 14.00 -22.10
CA SER A 368 4.88 13.27 -21.83
C SER A 368 5.56 12.76 -23.12
N LEU A 369 4.79 12.42 -24.16
CA LEU A 369 5.35 12.13 -25.50
C LEU A 369 5.90 13.38 -26.20
N ALA A 370 5.29 14.55 -26.00
CA ALA A 370 5.84 15.84 -26.43
C ALA A 370 7.04 16.33 -25.58
N GLY A 371 7.22 15.80 -24.37
CA GLY A 371 8.24 16.25 -23.41
C GLY A 371 7.81 17.41 -22.51
N SER A 372 6.49 17.61 -22.31
CA SER A 372 5.96 18.52 -21.30
C SER A 372 5.98 17.90 -19.90
N VAL A 373 5.47 18.64 -18.90
CA VAL A 373 5.04 18.07 -17.62
C VAL A 373 4.13 16.86 -17.89
N GLY A 374 4.38 15.75 -17.17
CA GLY A 374 3.59 14.52 -17.25
C GLY A 374 2.54 14.40 -16.14
N PRO A 375 1.97 13.20 -15.93
CA PRO A 375 0.81 13.00 -15.06
C PRO A 375 1.00 13.53 -13.62
N SER A 376 -0.03 14.22 -13.14
CA SER A 376 -0.09 14.75 -11.78
C SER A 376 -0.37 13.64 -10.75
N VAL A 377 0.43 13.60 -9.68
CA VAL A 377 0.26 12.65 -8.55
C VAL A 377 -1.15 12.72 -7.94
N ALA A 378 -1.70 13.93 -7.83
CA ALA A 378 -3.04 14.15 -7.30
C ALA A 378 -4.13 13.63 -8.23
N ASP A 379 -3.96 13.79 -9.55
CA ASP A 379 -4.96 13.34 -10.53
C ASP A 379 -4.93 11.82 -10.73
N VAL A 380 -3.75 11.19 -10.65
CA VAL A 380 -3.61 9.72 -10.63
C VAL A 380 -4.19 9.12 -9.34
N LYS A 381 -3.90 9.72 -8.17
CA LYS A 381 -4.50 9.27 -6.92
C LYS A 381 -6.03 9.39 -6.94
N ASP A 382 -6.55 10.55 -7.35
CA ASP A 382 -8.01 10.75 -7.40
C ASP A 382 -8.68 9.78 -8.37
N PHE A 383 -8.04 9.45 -9.51
CA PHE A 383 -8.55 8.47 -10.47
C PHE A 383 -8.71 7.08 -9.83
N SER A 384 -7.69 6.60 -9.10
CA SER A 384 -7.77 5.36 -8.30
C SER A 384 -8.89 5.44 -7.25
N ALA A 385 -8.96 6.53 -6.48
CA ALA A 385 -9.96 6.74 -5.44
C ALA A 385 -11.41 6.70 -5.96
N PHE A 386 -11.68 7.23 -7.15
CA PHE A 386 -13.01 7.16 -7.78
C PHE A 386 -13.31 5.81 -8.47
N LEU A 387 -12.31 5.02 -8.83
CA LEU A 387 -12.51 3.67 -9.37
C LEU A 387 -12.98 2.67 -8.29
N VAL A 388 -12.48 2.77 -7.05
CA VAL A 388 -12.86 1.90 -5.92
C VAL A 388 -14.38 1.69 -5.75
N PRO A 389 -15.23 2.73 -5.64
CA PRO A 389 -16.68 2.55 -5.54
C PRO A 389 -17.31 2.02 -6.84
N LEU A 390 -16.76 2.34 -8.03
CA LEU A 390 -17.24 1.78 -9.30
C LEU A 390 -17.04 0.26 -9.34
N TYR A 391 -15.88 -0.24 -8.90
CA TYR A 391 -15.63 -1.68 -8.83
C TYR A 391 -16.63 -2.40 -7.90
N SER A 392 -17.00 -1.80 -6.76
CA SER A 392 -18.06 -2.33 -5.88
C SER A 392 -19.40 -2.38 -6.59
N MET A 393 -19.83 -1.28 -7.23
CA MET A 393 -21.12 -1.18 -7.91
C MET A 393 -21.26 -2.10 -9.13
N ILE A 394 -20.15 -2.38 -9.84
CA ILE A 394 -20.10 -3.34 -10.94
C ILE A 394 -20.17 -4.77 -10.40
N SER A 395 -19.46 -5.06 -9.30
CA SER A 395 -19.42 -6.40 -8.68
C SER A 395 -20.73 -6.79 -7.97
N GLU A 396 -21.46 -5.83 -7.41
CA GLU A 396 -22.76 -6.07 -6.75
C GLU A 396 -23.91 -6.36 -7.73
N GLN A 397 -23.76 -6.05 -9.02
CA GLN A 397 -24.76 -6.44 -10.03
C GLN A 397 -24.69 -7.95 -10.28
N GLY A 398 -25.73 -8.69 -9.88
CA GLY A 398 -25.79 -10.16 -9.99
C GLY A 398 -25.67 -10.72 -11.42
N ALA A 399 -25.72 -9.89 -12.46
CA ALA A 399 -25.40 -10.25 -13.84
C ALA A 399 -23.88 -10.37 -14.11
N CYS A 400 -23.05 -9.74 -13.29
CA CYS A 400 -21.59 -9.64 -13.45
C CYS A 400 -20.82 -10.69 -12.62
N ARG A 401 -21.38 -11.89 -12.43
CA ARG A 401 -20.66 -13.06 -11.83
C ARG A 401 -19.54 -13.64 -12.73
N GLY A 402 -19.21 -12.98 -13.82
CA GLY A 402 -18.11 -13.29 -14.73
C GLY A 402 -17.78 -12.08 -15.62
N LEU A 403 -16.63 -12.14 -16.31
CA LEU A 403 -16.06 -11.04 -17.08
C LEU A 403 -17.04 -10.42 -18.10
N VAL A 404 -17.13 -9.09 -18.09
CA VAL A 404 -18.00 -8.32 -18.99
C VAL A 404 -17.52 -8.51 -20.43
N SER A 405 -18.38 -9.05 -21.29
CA SER A 405 -18.09 -9.23 -22.71
C SER A 405 -18.51 -7.99 -23.49
N MET A 406 -17.59 -7.45 -24.31
CA MET A 406 -17.83 -6.27 -25.14
C MET A 406 -17.95 -6.61 -26.62
N PRO A 407 -18.83 -5.95 -27.40
CA PRO A 407 -19.82 -4.95 -26.96
C PRO A 407 -20.98 -5.58 -26.16
N LEU A 408 -21.66 -4.79 -25.32
CA LEU A 408 -22.77 -5.31 -24.50
C LEU A 408 -23.94 -5.78 -25.37
N ASN A 409 -24.39 -7.01 -25.14
CA ASN A 409 -25.50 -7.59 -25.91
C ASN A 409 -26.86 -7.01 -25.47
N LYS A 410 -27.33 -6.01 -26.22
CA LYS A 410 -28.63 -5.33 -26.07
C LYS A 410 -29.87 -6.24 -26.19
N ARG A 411 -29.70 -7.55 -26.46
CA ARG A 411 -30.76 -8.57 -26.49
C ARG A 411 -30.74 -9.52 -25.28
N ALA A 412 -29.81 -9.38 -24.34
CA ALA A 412 -29.81 -10.15 -23.11
C ALA A 412 -30.93 -9.69 -22.17
N PHE A 413 -31.63 -10.63 -21.52
CA PHE A 413 -32.72 -10.31 -20.58
C PHE A 413 -32.28 -9.51 -19.34
N ASN A 414 -30.97 -9.51 -19.03
CA ASN A 414 -30.36 -8.68 -18.00
C ASN A 414 -29.41 -7.66 -18.66
N TYR A 415 -29.94 -6.52 -19.10
CA TYR A 415 -29.10 -5.38 -19.52
C TYR A 415 -28.58 -4.65 -18.26
N PRO A 416 -27.26 -4.41 -18.10
CA PRO A 416 -26.71 -3.78 -16.90
C PRO A 416 -27.32 -2.40 -16.63
N LEU A 417 -27.58 -2.08 -15.36
CA LEU A 417 -28.19 -0.80 -14.95
C LEU A 417 -27.34 0.42 -15.33
N TYR A 418 -26.03 0.23 -15.44
CA TYR A 418 -25.03 1.24 -15.78
C TYR A 418 -24.22 0.85 -17.03
N ALA A 419 -24.91 0.26 -18.02
CA ALA A 419 -24.29 -0.26 -19.23
C ALA A 419 -23.49 0.80 -20.02
N LYS A 420 -23.92 2.07 -20.04
CA LYS A 420 -23.23 3.14 -20.77
C LYS A 420 -21.92 3.53 -20.09
N GLU A 421 -21.95 3.60 -18.77
CA GLU A 421 -20.83 3.90 -17.89
C GLU A 421 -19.78 2.78 -17.98
N ILE A 422 -20.22 1.52 -18.04
CA ILE A 422 -19.36 0.35 -18.27
C ILE A 422 -18.78 0.32 -19.70
N GLU A 423 -19.58 0.67 -20.74
CA GLU A 423 -19.06 0.82 -22.11
C GLU A 423 -18.01 1.94 -22.21
N HIS A 424 -18.25 3.10 -21.59
CA HIS A 424 -17.35 4.25 -21.63
C HIS A 424 -16.07 4.04 -20.79
N LEU A 425 -16.14 3.31 -19.68
CA LEU A 425 -14.96 2.89 -18.91
C LEU A 425 -14.05 1.97 -19.75
N HIS A 426 -14.63 1.12 -20.60
CA HIS A 426 -13.85 0.28 -21.52
C HIS A 426 -13.12 1.11 -22.59
N VAL A 427 -13.73 2.19 -23.08
CA VAL A 427 -13.07 3.14 -24.01
C VAL A 427 -11.89 3.84 -23.32
N ILE A 428 -12.10 4.40 -22.12
CA ILE A 428 -11.04 5.04 -21.32
C ILE A 428 -9.85 4.09 -21.11
N PHE A 429 -10.11 2.82 -20.80
CA PHE A 429 -9.08 1.80 -20.65
C PHE A 429 -8.27 1.58 -21.95
N LEU A 430 -8.94 1.44 -23.10
CA LEU A 430 -8.26 1.23 -24.38
C LEU A 430 -7.41 2.43 -24.80
N ASP A 431 -7.91 3.65 -24.62
CA ASP A 431 -7.18 4.88 -24.94
C ASP A 431 -5.96 5.09 -24.03
N LEU A 432 -6.13 4.88 -22.72
CA LEU A 432 -5.04 4.98 -21.74
C LEU A 432 -3.99 3.86 -21.92
N GLN A 433 -4.39 2.63 -22.27
CA GLN A 433 -3.44 1.55 -22.58
C GLN A 433 -2.62 1.87 -23.84
N ASN A 434 -3.28 2.34 -24.90
CA ASN A 434 -2.67 2.71 -26.19
C ASN A 434 -1.67 3.87 -26.07
N ILE A 435 -1.95 4.88 -25.23
CA ILE A 435 -0.97 5.95 -24.97
C ILE A 435 0.15 5.49 -24.03
N MET A 436 -0.16 4.68 -23.01
CA MET A 436 0.85 4.18 -22.07
C MET A 436 1.88 3.28 -22.77
N GLU A 437 1.48 2.46 -23.74
CA GLU A 437 2.43 1.68 -24.54
C GLU A 437 3.47 2.58 -25.22
N LYS A 438 3.03 3.69 -25.83
CA LYS A 438 3.92 4.65 -26.50
C LYS A 438 4.79 5.42 -25.50
N CYS A 439 4.28 5.69 -24.31
CA CYS A 439 5.04 6.28 -23.22
C CYS A 439 6.16 5.35 -22.74
N LEU A 440 5.90 4.04 -22.68
CA LEU A 440 6.91 3.01 -22.36
C LEU A 440 7.91 2.81 -23.51
N GLU A 441 7.48 2.90 -24.77
CA GLU A 441 8.35 2.87 -25.96
C GLU A 441 9.34 4.05 -25.97
N LYS A 442 8.85 5.29 -25.88
CA LYS A 442 9.70 6.48 -25.79
C LYS A 442 10.65 6.44 -24.59
N MET A 443 10.21 5.89 -23.46
CA MET A 443 11.07 5.68 -22.30
C MET A 443 12.24 4.73 -22.63
N GLN A 444 11.98 3.64 -23.36
CA GLN A 444 13.00 2.68 -23.79
C GLN A 444 14.08 3.36 -24.64
N ASP A 445 13.69 4.10 -25.68
CA ASP A 445 14.59 4.85 -26.56
C ASP A 445 15.48 5.84 -25.76
N SER A 446 14.86 6.59 -24.85
CA SER A 446 15.57 7.55 -23.99
C SER A 446 16.51 6.89 -22.98
N SER A 447 16.33 5.61 -22.68
CA SER A 447 17.20 4.85 -21.77
C SER A 447 18.41 4.25 -22.51
N ASN A 448 18.22 3.75 -23.73
CA ASN A 448 19.29 3.26 -24.61
C ASN A 448 20.34 4.37 -24.89
N LEU A 449 19.88 5.62 -25.07
CA LEU A 449 20.75 6.79 -25.23
C LEU A 449 21.66 7.09 -24.02
N LYS A 450 21.35 6.59 -22.82
CA LYS A 450 22.11 6.88 -21.58
C LYS A 450 23.22 5.89 -21.24
N MET A 451 23.35 4.77 -21.96
CA MET A 451 24.48 3.85 -21.73
C MET A 451 25.86 4.47 -22.07
N ASN A 452 25.88 5.65 -22.70
CA ASN A 452 27.09 6.36 -23.12
C ASN A 452 27.33 7.72 -22.40
N GLY A 453 26.63 8.04 -21.30
CA GLY A 453 26.89 9.30 -20.61
C GLY A 453 26.09 9.58 -19.33
N GLU A 454 26.76 10.19 -18.35
CA GLU A 454 26.20 10.62 -17.07
C GLU A 454 25.18 11.76 -17.29
N GLY A 455 23.90 11.49 -17.03
CA GLY A 455 22.82 12.43 -17.34
C GLY A 455 21.45 11.98 -16.85
N GLU A 456 21.14 12.25 -15.58
CA GLU A 456 19.81 12.01 -15.01
C GLU A 456 18.78 13.05 -15.50
N LEU A 457 18.34 12.91 -16.75
CA LEU A 457 17.00 13.37 -17.16
C LEU A 457 15.93 12.65 -16.32
N ASN A 458 15.63 13.20 -15.15
CA ASN A 458 14.57 12.77 -14.25
C ASN A 458 13.23 13.37 -14.72
N HIS A 459 12.63 12.74 -15.71
CA HIS A 459 11.32 13.13 -16.24
C HIS A 459 10.23 12.78 -15.22
N THR A 460 9.87 13.75 -14.36
CA THR A 460 9.03 13.58 -13.16
C THR A 460 7.76 12.74 -13.37
N GLY A 461 7.11 12.85 -14.53
CA GLY A 461 5.91 12.08 -14.88
C GLY A 461 6.09 10.55 -14.93
N TRP A 462 7.31 10.02 -15.13
CA TRP A 462 7.55 8.57 -15.15
C TRP A 462 7.23 7.90 -13.81
N SER A 463 7.40 8.63 -12.70
CA SER A 463 7.08 8.15 -11.34
C SER A 463 5.61 7.72 -11.17
N GLN A 464 4.71 8.18 -12.04
CA GLN A 464 3.29 7.89 -11.99
C GLN A 464 2.85 6.75 -12.91
N TYR A 465 3.72 6.30 -13.83
CA TYR A 465 3.35 5.28 -14.82
C TYR A 465 3.01 3.94 -14.15
N LEU A 466 3.71 3.58 -13.07
CA LEU A 466 3.46 2.34 -12.32
C LEU A 466 2.05 2.32 -11.68
N ALA A 467 1.62 3.45 -11.11
CA ALA A 467 0.29 3.62 -10.53
C ALA A 467 -0.82 3.63 -11.60
N ILE A 468 -0.59 4.27 -12.75
CA ILE A 468 -1.53 4.23 -13.88
C ILE A 468 -1.64 2.80 -14.44
N LEU A 469 -0.52 2.08 -14.58
CA LEU A 469 -0.52 0.67 -15.01
C LEU A 469 -1.26 -0.25 -14.03
N LYS A 470 -1.15 0.00 -12.71
CA LYS A 470 -1.92 -0.71 -11.70
C LYS A 470 -3.42 -0.53 -11.92
N GLU A 471 -3.90 0.70 -12.13
CA GLU A 471 -5.34 0.90 -12.41
C GLU A 471 -5.77 0.35 -13.76
N LEU A 472 -4.92 0.39 -14.80
CA LEU A 472 -5.22 -0.28 -16.06
C LEU A 472 -5.37 -1.80 -15.89
N ASN A 473 -4.55 -2.45 -15.05
CA ASN A 473 -4.73 -3.86 -14.69
C ASN A 473 -6.07 -4.10 -13.95
N ASN A 474 -6.41 -3.24 -12.99
CA ASN A 474 -7.67 -3.33 -12.25
C ASN A 474 -8.89 -3.20 -13.19
N ILE A 475 -8.86 -2.27 -14.15
CA ILE A 475 -9.91 -2.11 -15.16
C ILE A 475 -9.92 -3.30 -16.14
N ALA A 476 -8.76 -3.80 -16.55
CA ALA A 476 -8.64 -4.94 -17.47
C ALA A 476 -9.34 -6.21 -16.93
N LYS A 477 -9.23 -6.44 -15.61
CA LYS A 477 -9.89 -7.55 -14.89
C LYS A 477 -11.43 -7.50 -14.88
N LEU A 478 -12.05 -6.42 -15.35
CA LEU A 478 -13.50 -6.35 -15.56
C LEU A 478 -13.95 -6.97 -16.90
N TYR A 479 -13.09 -6.98 -17.93
CA TYR A 479 -13.50 -7.22 -19.31
C TYR A 479 -12.88 -8.47 -19.92
N LYS A 480 -13.71 -9.25 -20.63
CA LYS A 480 -13.30 -10.50 -21.25
C LYS A 480 -12.24 -10.26 -22.34
N GLY A 481 -11.02 -10.76 -22.11
CA GLY A 481 -9.89 -10.61 -23.03
C GLY A 481 -9.19 -9.24 -22.98
N ALA A 482 -9.49 -8.38 -22.00
CA ALA A 482 -8.72 -7.15 -21.79
C ALA A 482 -7.43 -7.41 -21.00
N GLU A 483 -7.48 -8.27 -19.98
CA GLU A 483 -6.31 -8.68 -19.20
C GLU A 483 -5.21 -9.32 -20.07
N GLU A 484 -5.58 -10.21 -20.99
CA GLU A 484 -4.66 -10.82 -21.96
C GLU A 484 -3.95 -9.76 -22.84
N LYS A 485 -4.69 -8.75 -23.31
CA LYS A 485 -4.13 -7.62 -24.08
C LYS A 485 -3.21 -6.75 -23.24
N PHE A 486 -3.59 -6.46 -22.00
CA PHE A 486 -2.80 -5.66 -21.06
C PHE A 486 -1.44 -6.32 -20.80
N TRP A 487 -1.43 -7.61 -20.43
CA TRP A 487 -0.19 -8.36 -20.23
C TRP A 487 0.62 -8.53 -21.52
N THR A 488 -0.03 -8.64 -22.69
CA THR A 488 0.69 -8.70 -23.98
C THR A 488 1.45 -7.41 -24.30
N VAL A 489 0.87 -6.23 -23.99
CA VAL A 489 1.59 -4.95 -24.09
C VAL A 489 2.76 -4.89 -23.10
N LEU A 490 2.57 -5.34 -21.85
CA LEU A 490 3.66 -5.36 -20.86
C LEU A 490 4.79 -6.35 -21.19
N ARG A 491 4.50 -7.50 -21.81
CA ARG A 491 5.53 -8.40 -22.39
C ARG A 491 6.35 -7.68 -23.45
N HIS A 492 5.68 -6.96 -24.36
CA HIS A 492 6.36 -6.26 -25.44
C HIS A 492 7.23 -5.10 -24.93
N ARG A 493 6.79 -4.41 -23.87
CA ARG A 493 7.49 -3.26 -23.25
C ARG A 493 8.22 -3.62 -21.94
N LYS A 494 8.62 -4.89 -21.79
CA LYS A 494 9.26 -5.45 -20.58
C LYS A 494 10.37 -4.58 -20.01
N ALA A 495 11.35 -4.17 -20.83
CA ALA A 495 12.49 -3.39 -20.37
C ALA A 495 12.09 -2.08 -19.66
N SER A 496 11.11 -1.35 -20.21
CA SER A 496 10.61 -0.11 -19.61
C SER A 496 9.85 -0.36 -18.30
N LEU A 497 9.06 -1.44 -18.23
CA LEU A 497 8.40 -1.86 -16.99
C LEU A 497 9.42 -2.17 -15.88
N CYS A 498 10.48 -2.93 -16.21
CA CYS A 498 11.54 -3.25 -15.25
C CYS A 498 12.24 -1.99 -14.71
N VAL A 499 12.59 -1.05 -15.59
CA VAL A 499 13.19 0.23 -15.17
C VAL A 499 12.23 1.09 -14.33
N LEU A 500 10.92 1.04 -14.57
CA LEU A 500 9.93 1.71 -13.71
C LEU A 500 9.85 1.08 -12.32
N ILE A 501 9.87 -0.26 -12.23
CA ILE A 501 9.83 -0.98 -10.96
C ILE A 501 11.04 -0.59 -10.10
N VAL A 502 12.25 -0.78 -10.62
CA VAL A 502 13.51 -0.61 -9.87
C VAL A 502 13.76 0.84 -9.43
N ARG A 503 13.19 1.84 -10.13
CA ARG A 503 13.38 3.28 -9.83
C ARG A 503 12.23 3.94 -9.05
N TYR A 504 10.99 3.47 -9.18
CA TYR A 504 9.82 4.22 -8.71
C TYR A 504 8.83 3.41 -7.87
N ALA A 505 8.99 2.09 -7.75
CA ALA A 505 8.21 1.30 -6.80
C ALA A 505 8.57 1.69 -5.35
N LYS A 506 7.57 1.69 -4.46
CA LYS A 506 7.73 2.07 -3.04
C LYS A 506 7.13 1.00 -2.14
N ARG A 507 7.74 0.80 -0.96
CA ARG A 507 7.23 -0.11 0.10
C ARG A 507 5.80 0.22 0.58
N THR A 508 5.37 1.47 0.45
CA THR A 508 4.01 1.94 0.83
C THR A 508 2.94 1.65 -0.22
N GLU A 509 3.30 1.14 -1.39
CA GLU A 509 2.40 0.87 -2.51
C GLU A 509 2.28 -0.65 -2.74
N ASP A 510 1.07 -1.14 -3.00
CA ASP A 510 0.85 -2.56 -3.30
C ASP A 510 1.24 -2.89 -4.75
N HIS A 511 2.29 -3.70 -4.90
CA HIS A 511 2.81 -4.23 -6.17
C HIS A 511 2.50 -5.73 -6.38
N GLN A 512 1.65 -6.34 -5.55
CA GLN A 512 1.39 -7.80 -5.59
C GLN A 512 0.88 -8.27 -6.96
N TRP A 513 0.22 -7.37 -7.70
CA TRP A 513 -0.29 -7.60 -9.04
C TRP A 513 0.78 -7.88 -10.10
N LEU A 514 2.03 -7.44 -9.90
CA LEU A 514 3.18 -7.75 -10.78
C LEU A 514 3.75 -9.14 -10.52
N LEU A 515 3.77 -9.56 -9.25
CA LEU A 515 4.36 -10.83 -8.79
C LEU A 515 3.66 -12.06 -9.38
N GLN A 516 2.41 -11.87 -9.83
CA GLN A 516 1.58 -12.89 -10.48
C GLN A 516 2.03 -13.22 -11.93
N ASN A 517 2.81 -12.36 -12.58
CA ASN A 517 3.20 -12.47 -13.99
C ASN A 517 4.72 -12.27 -14.17
N LYS A 518 5.50 -13.33 -13.90
CA LYS A 518 6.98 -13.32 -13.97
C LYS A 518 7.53 -13.10 -15.37
N ASP A 519 6.74 -13.39 -16.40
CA ASP A 519 7.08 -13.23 -17.80
C ASP A 519 7.37 -11.75 -18.17
N VAL A 520 6.67 -10.80 -17.56
CA VAL A 520 6.88 -9.36 -17.80
C VAL A 520 7.96 -8.70 -16.93
N THR A 521 8.59 -9.44 -16.00
CA THR A 521 9.64 -8.93 -15.10
C THR A 521 10.97 -9.64 -15.30
N ASP A 522 12.08 -8.96 -15.04
CA ASP A 522 13.42 -9.56 -15.01
C ASP A 522 13.88 -9.84 -13.57
N PHE A 523 15.02 -10.52 -13.43
CA PHE A 523 15.66 -10.80 -12.14
C PHE A 523 15.74 -9.55 -11.26
N GLU A 524 16.23 -8.43 -11.80
CA GLU A 524 16.43 -7.20 -11.02
C GLU A 524 15.10 -6.66 -10.46
N SER A 525 14.05 -6.66 -11.28
CA SER A 525 12.71 -6.26 -10.85
C SER A 525 12.13 -7.19 -9.80
N ARG A 526 12.29 -8.51 -9.97
CA ARG A 526 11.78 -9.52 -9.01
C ARG A 526 12.54 -9.47 -7.70
N ARG A 527 13.88 -9.36 -7.75
CA ARG A 527 14.77 -9.10 -6.61
C ARG A 527 14.37 -7.83 -5.87
N HIS A 528 14.20 -6.72 -6.57
CA HIS A 528 13.81 -5.43 -5.97
C HIS A 528 12.44 -5.52 -5.27
N LEU A 529 11.43 -6.11 -5.93
CA LEU A 529 10.10 -6.32 -5.36
C LEU A 529 10.11 -7.26 -4.14
N ALA A 530 10.92 -8.31 -4.17
CA ALA A 530 11.11 -9.23 -3.05
C ALA A 530 11.86 -8.57 -1.87
N MET A 531 12.89 -7.76 -2.15
CA MET A 531 13.64 -7.02 -1.12
C MET A 531 12.82 -5.91 -0.45
N MET A 532 11.74 -5.43 -1.07
CA MET A 532 10.76 -4.56 -0.40
C MET A 532 9.86 -5.26 0.62
N MET A 533 9.83 -6.60 0.66
CA MET A 533 9.08 -7.37 1.67
C MET A 533 9.81 -7.46 3.03
N PHE A 534 11.10 -7.14 3.05
CA PHE A 534 11.89 -6.97 4.27
C PHE A 534 11.77 -5.54 4.83
N PRO A 535 11.98 -5.37 6.16
CA PRO A 535 12.11 -4.05 6.77
C PRO A 535 13.35 -3.32 6.23
N GLU A 536 13.44 -2.02 6.53
CA GLU A 536 14.65 -1.25 6.28
C GLU A 536 15.57 -1.38 7.49
N VAL A 537 16.77 -1.94 7.27
CA VAL A 537 17.83 -2.03 8.27
C VAL A 537 18.20 -0.62 8.72
N LYS A 538 18.28 -0.40 10.04
CA LYS A 538 18.55 0.91 10.62
C LYS A 538 20.05 1.23 10.56
N GLU A 539 20.38 2.51 10.40
CA GLU A 539 21.76 3.00 10.44
C GLU A 539 22.22 3.34 11.87
N ASP A 540 21.27 3.56 12.79
CA ASP A 540 21.52 3.85 14.20
C ASP A 540 21.90 2.59 14.99
N TYR A 541 23.18 2.49 15.37
CA TYR A 541 23.73 1.33 16.09
C TYR A 541 23.03 1.02 17.43
N GLU A 542 22.46 2.03 18.12
CA GLU A 542 21.72 1.85 19.38
C GLU A 542 20.38 1.09 19.21
N GLU A 543 19.90 0.88 17.97
CA GLU A 543 18.67 0.13 17.67
C GLU A 543 18.92 -1.21 16.95
N LEU A 544 20.17 -1.71 16.95
CA LEU A 544 20.56 -3.03 16.43
C LEU A 544 20.51 -4.13 17.51
N HIS A 545 20.28 -5.37 17.10
CA HIS A 545 20.36 -6.53 17.99
C HIS A 545 21.83 -6.94 18.23
N GLU A 546 22.35 -6.68 19.43
CA GLU A 546 23.74 -6.95 19.82
C GLU A 546 24.01 -8.46 20.05
N MET A 547 25.12 -8.94 19.49
CA MET A 547 25.58 -10.32 19.60
C MET A 547 27.08 -10.37 19.93
N LEU A 548 27.47 -11.11 20.96
CA LEU A 548 28.87 -11.28 21.39
C LEU A 548 29.23 -12.77 21.45
N ILE A 549 29.99 -13.25 20.47
CA ILE A 549 30.14 -14.69 20.18
C ILE A 549 31.58 -15.18 20.33
N ASP A 550 31.78 -16.37 20.91
CA ASP A 550 33.05 -17.09 20.90
C ASP A 550 33.19 -17.86 19.56
N ARG A 551 34.31 -17.69 18.83
CA ARG A 551 34.55 -18.43 17.58
C ARG A 551 34.53 -19.96 17.79
N SER A 552 34.89 -20.45 18.98
CA SER A 552 34.83 -21.89 19.33
C SER A 552 33.41 -22.41 19.60
N GLN A 553 32.46 -21.52 19.90
CA GLN A 553 31.04 -21.83 20.16
C GLN A 553 30.12 -21.19 19.11
N LEU A 554 30.65 -20.85 17.92
CA LEU A 554 29.97 -20.07 16.89
C LEU A 554 28.49 -20.45 16.70
N LEU A 555 28.21 -21.72 16.45
CA LEU A 555 26.86 -22.19 16.14
C LEU A 555 25.94 -22.21 17.38
N SER A 556 26.45 -22.62 18.55
CA SER A 556 25.69 -22.72 19.79
C SER A 556 25.28 -21.34 20.30
N GLU A 557 26.20 -20.37 20.32
CA GLU A 557 25.88 -19.02 20.77
C GLU A 557 25.03 -18.26 19.74
N SER A 558 25.29 -18.44 18.42
CA SER A 558 24.42 -17.86 17.38
C SER A 558 22.97 -18.36 17.48
N PHE A 559 22.77 -19.64 17.79
CA PHE A 559 21.45 -20.23 17.97
C PHE A 559 20.70 -19.53 19.11
N GLU A 560 21.32 -19.42 20.29
CA GLU A 560 20.70 -18.76 21.46
C GLU A 560 20.35 -17.30 21.18
N TYR A 561 21.26 -16.53 20.57
CA TYR A 561 21.04 -15.11 20.26
C TYR A 561 19.94 -14.84 19.22
N ILE A 562 19.67 -15.77 18.29
CA ILE A 562 18.72 -15.56 17.18
C ILE A 562 17.39 -16.29 17.37
N VAL A 563 17.35 -17.44 18.07
CA VAL A 563 16.09 -18.19 18.31
C VAL A 563 15.23 -17.50 19.37
N HIS A 564 15.84 -17.01 20.44
CA HIS A 564 15.14 -16.42 21.58
C HIS A 564 14.87 -14.91 21.43
N ALA A 565 15.37 -14.28 20.37
CA ALA A 565 15.11 -12.86 20.08
C ALA A 565 13.69 -12.61 19.56
N ASP A 566 13.12 -11.46 19.91
CA ASP A 566 11.88 -10.96 19.33
C ASP A 566 12.09 -10.52 17.86
N SER A 567 11.09 -10.76 17.01
CA SER A 567 11.12 -10.37 15.59
C SER A 567 11.44 -8.89 15.40
N ASP A 568 10.78 -8.02 16.17
CA ASP A 568 10.91 -6.56 16.03
C ASP A 568 12.32 -6.05 16.36
N ALA A 569 13.09 -6.78 17.19
CA ALA A 569 14.50 -6.49 17.45
C ALA A 569 15.38 -6.91 16.26
N LEU A 570 15.15 -8.12 15.73
CA LEU A 570 15.85 -8.60 14.53
C LEU A 570 15.55 -7.75 13.28
N HIS A 571 14.41 -7.07 13.23
CA HIS A 571 14.04 -6.13 12.14
C HIS A 571 14.88 -4.85 12.14
N GLY A 572 15.49 -4.46 13.27
CA GLY A 572 16.42 -3.33 13.30
C GLY A 572 17.71 -3.60 12.52
N GLY A 573 18.16 -4.86 12.54
CA GLY A 573 19.44 -5.32 12.02
C GLY A 573 20.30 -5.94 13.13
N LEU A 574 21.45 -6.50 12.76
CA LEU A 574 22.39 -7.14 13.70
C LEU A 574 23.64 -6.29 13.94
N PHE A 575 24.08 -6.21 15.20
CA PHE A 575 25.42 -5.79 15.58
C PHE A 575 26.18 -6.98 16.16
N LEU A 576 27.45 -7.17 15.78
CA LEU A 576 28.21 -8.37 16.11
C LEU A 576 29.66 -8.06 16.47
N GLU A 577 30.11 -8.70 17.54
CA GLU A 577 31.50 -8.75 17.99
C GLU A 577 31.92 -10.21 18.27
N PHE A 578 33.18 -10.54 18.01
CA PHE A 578 33.78 -11.80 18.45
C PHE A 578 34.53 -11.60 19.78
N LYS A 579 34.37 -12.52 20.72
CA LYS A 579 34.97 -12.44 22.06
C LYS A 579 36.50 -12.44 21.96
N ASN A 580 37.11 -11.42 22.58
CA ASN A 580 38.55 -11.15 22.60
C ASN A 580 39.14 -10.62 21.27
N GLU A 581 38.32 -10.22 20.31
CA GLU A 581 38.75 -9.50 19.10
C GLU A 581 38.37 -8.01 19.17
N GLU A 582 39.24 -7.12 18.69
CA GLU A 582 38.96 -5.67 18.60
C GLU A 582 38.17 -5.29 17.33
N ALA A 583 37.87 -6.26 16.46
CA ALA A 583 37.20 -6.04 15.19
C ALA A 583 35.68 -6.00 15.36
N THR A 584 35.04 -4.94 14.86
CA THR A 584 33.59 -4.74 14.95
C THR A 584 33.00 -4.23 13.62
N GLY A 585 31.67 -4.32 13.46
CA GLY A 585 30.93 -3.71 12.36
C GLY A 585 30.73 -4.59 11.11
N PRO A 586 30.34 -3.99 9.96
CA PRO A 586 29.72 -4.74 8.85
C PRO A 586 30.57 -5.84 8.18
N GLY A 587 31.91 -5.79 8.31
CA GLY A 587 32.80 -6.85 7.81
C GLY A 587 32.74 -8.12 8.67
N VAL A 588 32.67 -7.96 9.99
CA VAL A 588 32.54 -9.07 10.96
C VAL A 588 31.18 -9.74 10.79
N LEU A 589 30.12 -8.95 10.57
CA LEU A 589 28.78 -9.48 10.29
C LEU A 589 28.71 -10.33 9.01
N ARG A 590 29.38 -9.89 7.92
CA ARG A 590 29.47 -10.69 6.67
C ARG A 590 30.25 -11.98 6.86
N GLU A 591 31.36 -11.93 7.60
CA GLU A 591 32.15 -13.12 7.96
C GLU A 591 31.28 -14.12 8.75
N TRP A 592 30.56 -13.67 9.77
CA TRP A 592 29.67 -14.51 10.56
C TRP A 592 28.54 -15.13 9.75
N PHE A 593 27.87 -14.37 8.87
CA PHE A 593 26.85 -14.93 7.98
C PHE A 593 27.42 -16.09 7.14
N PHE A 594 28.63 -15.93 6.58
CA PHE A 594 29.27 -17.03 5.87
C PHE A 594 29.58 -18.22 6.81
N LEU A 595 30.26 -18.00 7.94
CA LEU A 595 30.70 -19.07 8.84
C LEU A 595 29.52 -19.83 9.49
N VAL A 596 28.47 -19.13 9.92
CA VAL A 596 27.29 -19.75 10.57
C VAL A 596 26.47 -20.56 9.57
N THR A 597 26.35 -20.11 8.32
CA THR A 597 25.68 -20.88 7.27
C THR A 597 26.51 -22.10 6.87
N GLN A 598 27.84 -22.01 6.76
CA GLN A 598 28.69 -23.20 6.58
C GLN A 598 28.49 -24.22 7.72
N ALA A 599 28.44 -23.76 8.98
CA ALA A 599 28.24 -24.62 10.15
C ALA A 599 26.82 -25.23 10.25
N LEU A 600 25.80 -24.59 9.68
CA LEU A 600 24.42 -25.08 9.63
C LEU A 600 24.20 -26.21 8.61
N PHE A 601 24.87 -26.11 7.46
CA PHE A 601 24.74 -27.05 6.35
C PHE A 601 25.86 -28.12 6.33
N ASP A 602 26.69 -28.19 7.38
CA ASP A 602 27.67 -29.26 7.58
C ASP A 602 26.94 -30.63 7.71
N PRO A 603 27.33 -31.65 6.91
CA PRO A 603 26.74 -33.00 6.98
C PRO A 603 26.72 -33.63 8.38
N GLN A 604 27.66 -33.29 9.26
CA GLN A 604 27.73 -33.77 10.64
C GLN A 604 26.55 -33.32 11.51
N LYS A 605 25.87 -32.22 11.15
CA LYS A 605 24.67 -31.74 11.85
C LYS A 605 23.40 -32.49 11.47
N ALA A 606 23.42 -33.23 10.35
CA ALA A 606 22.28 -33.99 9.84
C ALA A 606 20.96 -33.19 9.66
N LEU A 607 20.99 -31.84 9.67
CA LEU A 607 19.82 -30.99 9.44
C LEU A 607 19.43 -30.94 7.96
N PHE A 608 20.42 -30.84 7.07
CA PHE A 608 20.24 -30.73 5.62
C PHE A 608 21.03 -31.80 4.87
N VAL A 609 20.60 -32.11 3.65
CA VAL A 609 21.30 -33.02 2.72
C VAL A 609 21.68 -32.24 1.47
N ALA A 610 22.94 -32.37 1.04
CA ALA A 610 23.43 -31.80 -0.21
C ALA A 610 22.99 -32.66 -1.41
N CYS A 611 22.53 -32.04 -2.48
CA CYS A 611 22.11 -32.74 -3.70
C CYS A 611 23.32 -33.44 -4.36
N PRO A 612 23.21 -34.72 -4.79
CA PRO A 612 24.35 -35.45 -5.36
C PRO A 612 24.98 -34.81 -6.61
N SER A 613 24.17 -34.11 -7.41
CA SER A 613 24.58 -33.45 -8.66
C SER A 613 25.22 -32.08 -8.46
N ASP A 614 24.79 -31.32 -7.44
CA ASP A 614 25.33 -29.99 -7.10
C ASP A 614 25.39 -29.85 -5.58
N ARG A 615 26.61 -29.96 -5.03
CA ARG A 615 26.86 -29.93 -3.58
C ARG A 615 26.59 -28.58 -2.92
N ARG A 616 26.25 -27.54 -3.68
CA ARG A 616 25.82 -26.23 -3.17
C ARG A 616 24.33 -26.19 -2.86
N ARG A 617 23.53 -27.11 -3.43
CA ARG A 617 22.08 -27.21 -3.26
C ARG A 617 21.74 -28.14 -2.11
N PHE A 618 20.83 -27.69 -1.25
CA PHE A 618 20.42 -28.42 -0.06
C PHE A 618 18.90 -28.50 0.10
N TYR A 619 18.44 -29.59 0.71
CA TYR A 619 17.07 -29.77 1.20
C TYR A 619 17.07 -30.31 2.64
N PRO A 620 15.98 -30.11 3.43
CA PRO A 620 15.88 -30.63 4.79
C PRO A 620 16.01 -32.16 4.83
N ASN A 621 16.80 -32.67 5.78
CA ASN A 621 17.01 -34.11 5.95
C ASN A 621 15.77 -34.79 6.56
N PRO A 622 15.18 -35.82 5.92
CA PRO A 622 14.14 -36.65 6.54
C PRO A 622 14.56 -37.32 7.87
N ALA A 623 15.86 -37.55 8.05
CA ALA A 623 16.43 -38.14 9.27
C ALA A 623 16.86 -37.11 10.34
N SER A 624 16.59 -35.81 10.15
CA SER A 624 16.88 -34.76 11.15
C SER A 624 16.26 -35.01 12.53
N LYS A 625 15.19 -35.81 12.60
CA LYS A 625 14.53 -36.33 13.82
C LYS A 625 15.46 -37.04 14.84
N VAL A 626 16.71 -37.30 14.49
CA VAL A 626 17.74 -37.81 15.41
C VAL A 626 18.08 -36.80 16.51
N ASP A 627 18.06 -35.49 16.21
CA ASP A 627 18.29 -34.42 17.18
C ASP A 627 16.96 -33.89 17.74
N PRO A 628 16.69 -33.99 19.05
CA PRO A 628 15.49 -33.42 19.66
C PRO A 628 15.29 -31.91 19.44
N MET A 629 16.37 -31.15 19.16
CA MET A 629 16.33 -29.70 18.90
C MET A 629 16.28 -29.36 17.40
N HIS A 630 16.18 -30.36 16.51
CA HIS A 630 16.04 -30.11 15.07
C HIS A 630 14.91 -29.10 14.71
N PRO A 631 13.72 -29.10 15.36
CA PRO A 631 12.64 -28.21 14.95
C PRO A 631 12.99 -26.73 15.19
N GLU A 632 13.69 -26.45 16.29
CA GLU A 632 14.19 -25.12 16.64
C GLU A 632 15.38 -24.73 15.75
N TYR A 633 16.28 -25.67 15.42
CA TYR A 633 17.37 -25.44 14.45
C TYR A 633 16.86 -25.11 13.03
N PHE A 634 15.71 -25.65 12.60
CA PHE A 634 15.09 -25.22 11.34
C PHE A 634 14.52 -23.80 11.43
N THR A 635 13.91 -23.41 12.55
CA THR A 635 13.48 -22.02 12.76
C THR A 635 14.66 -21.04 12.82
N PHE A 636 15.75 -21.40 13.50
CA PHE A 636 17.02 -20.68 13.47
C PHE A 636 17.55 -20.51 12.03
N SER A 637 17.61 -21.60 11.27
CA SER A 637 18.05 -21.60 9.87
C SER A 637 17.18 -20.69 8.99
N GLY A 638 15.86 -20.70 9.21
CA GLY A 638 14.92 -19.81 8.51
C GLY A 638 15.21 -18.32 8.80
N ARG A 639 15.43 -17.97 10.08
CA ARG A 639 15.81 -16.61 10.49
C ARG A 639 17.15 -16.19 9.89
N VAL A 640 18.19 -17.01 10.00
CA VAL A 640 19.53 -16.74 9.46
C VAL A 640 19.51 -16.50 7.95
N MET A 641 18.83 -17.35 7.18
CA MET A 641 18.76 -17.19 5.72
C MET A 641 17.96 -15.94 5.30
N ALA A 642 16.92 -15.57 6.06
CA ALA A 642 16.17 -14.34 5.83
C ALA A 642 16.97 -13.09 6.21
N LEU A 643 17.70 -13.12 7.33
CA LEU A 643 18.60 -12.05 7.77
C LEU A 643 19.77 -11.84 6.79
N ALA A 644 20.34 -12.92 6.24
CA ALA A 644 21.39 -12.83 5.22
C ALA A 644 20.90 -12.09 3.96
N LEU A 645 19.68 -12.40 3.51
CA LEU A 645 19.04 -11.69 2.40
C LEU A 645 18.76 -10.22 2.74
N MET A 646 18.22 -9.94 3.93
CA MET A 646 17.96 -8.58 4.42
C MET A 646 19.22 -7.70 4.42
N HIS A 647 20.34 -8.25 4.91
CA HIS A 647 21.66 -7.61 4.87
C HIS A 647 22.40 -7.76 3.52
N LYS A 648 21.77 -8.36 2.51
CA LYS A 648 22.27 -8.56 1.13
C LYS A 648 23.58 -9.37 1.02
N VAL A 649 23.82 -10.30 1.94
CA VAL A 649 25.05 -11.10 2.03
C VAL A 649 24.95 -12.42 1.26
N GLN A 650 25.88 -12.69 0.36
CA GLN A 650 25.98 -13.95 -0.37
C GLN A 650 26.65 -15.01 0.51
N VAL A 651 25.87 -15.96 1.02
CA VAL A 651 26.31 -17.05 1.91
C VAL A 651 26.89 -18.27 1.17
N GLY A 652 26.70 -18.35 -0.15
CA GLY A 652 27.30 -19.40 -0.98
C GLY A 652 26.60 -20.76 -0.95
N ILE A 653 25.41 -20.83 -0.35
CA ILE A 653 24.57 -22.02 -0.23
C ILE A 653 23.19 -21.71 -0.83
N VAL A 654 22.64 -22.67 -1.57
CA VAL A 654 21.39 -22.54 -2.32
C VAL A 654 20.42 -23.67 -2.04
N PHE A 655 19.15 -23.49 -2.39
CA PHE A 655 18.11 -24.48 -2.14
C PHE A 655 17.94 -25.44 -3.30
N ASP A 656 17.53 -26.65 -2.96
CA ASP A 656 16.98 -27.59 -3.93
C ASP A 656 15.62 -27.12 -4.46
N ARG A 657 15.31 -27.52 -5.70
CA ARG A 657 14.07 -27.18 -6.40
C ARG A 657 12.83 -27.71 -5.67
N ALA A 658 12.86 -28.92 -5.14
CA ALA A 658 11.76 -29.52 -4.39
C ALA A 658 11.56 -28.87 -3.01
N PHE A 659 12.61 -28.27 -2.43
CA PHE A 659 12.49 -27.47 -1.20
C PHE A 659 11.92 -26.07 -1.49
N PHE A 660 12.44 -25.37 -2.50
CA PHE A 660 11.94 -24.06 -2.94
C PHE A 660 10.44 -24.08 -3.28
N LEU A 661 9.98 -25.07 -4.04
CA LEU A 661 8.57 -25.20 -4.41
C LEU A 661 7.66 -25.37 -3.18
N GLN A 662 8.10 -26.04 -2.12
CA GLN A 662 7.33 -26.16 -0.88
C GLN A 662 7.24 -24.85 -0.10
N LEU A 663 8.32 -24.05 -0.07
CA LEU A 663 8.31 -22.72 0.53
C LEU A 663 7.36 -21.77 -0.23
N ALA A 664 7.27 -21.91 -1.56
CA ALA A 664 6.24 -21.26 -2.39
C ALA A 664 4.82 -21.86 -2.24
N GLY A 665 4.65 -22.97 -1.52
CA GLY A 665 3.37 -23.67 -1.37
C GLY A 665 2.86 -24.35 -2.65
N MET A 666 3.76 -24.70 -3.57
CA MET A 666 3.47 -25.38 -4.83
C MET A 666 3.58 -26.91 -4.69
N HIS A 667 2.97 -27.64 -5.64
CA HIS A 667 3.10 -29.10 -5.73
C HIS A 667 4.45 -29.50 -6.35
N ILE A 668 5.00 -30.64 -5.92
CA ILE A 668 6.23 -31.24 -6.44
C ILE A 668 5.85 -32.30 -7.48
N SER A 669 6.51 -32.30 -8.64
CA SER A 669 6.40 -33.33 -9.69
C SER A 669 7.65 -34.22 -9.76
N LEU A 670 7.59 -35.30 -10.54
CA LEU A 670 8.72 -36.20 -10.77
C LEU A 670 9.96 -35.47 -11.32
N GLU A 671 9.80 -34.49 -12.20
CA GLU A 671 10.96 -33.79 -12.79
C GLU A 671 11.59 -32.77 -11.83
N ASP A 672 10.90 -32.39 -10.75
CA ASP A 672 11.44 -31.46 -9.73
C ASP A 672 12.38 -32.15 -8.73
N ILE A 673 12.27 -33.48 -8.55
CA ILE A 673 13.11 -34.26 -7.63
C ILE A 673 14.38 -34.84 -8.28
N ARG A 674 14.55 -34.63 -9.59
CA ARG A 674 15.60 -35.25 -10.42
C ARG A 674 17.00 -35.08 -9.82
N ASP A 675 17.29 -33.89 -9.33
CA ASP A 675 18.64 -33.50 -8.91
C ASP A 675 18.84 -33.69 -7.38
N ALA A 676 17.75 -33.79 -6.61
CA ALA A 676 17.75 -34.13 -5.20
C ALA A 676 17.96 -35.63 -4.94
N ASP A 677 17.24 -36.50 -5.66
CA ASP A 677 17.46 -37.96 -5.65
C ASP A 677 17.40 -38.54 -7.07
N PRO A 678 18.55 -38.56 -7.79
CA PRO A 678 18.65 -39.15 -9.12
C PRO A 678 18.32 -40.65 -9.18
N CYS A 679 18.47 -41.37 -8.06
CA CYS A 679 18.22 -42.82 -7.98
C CYS A 679 16.71 -43.12 -7.89
N LEU A 680 15.98 -42.39 -7.02
CA LEU A 680 14.53 -42.45 -6.94
C LEU A 680 13.88 -41.92 -8.23
N TYR A 681 14.37 -40.81 -8.77
CA TYR A 681 13.94 -40.30 -10.08
C TYR A 681 14.07 -41.36 -11.19
N SER A 682 15.25 -41.99 -11.33
CA SER A 682 15.47 -43.05 -12.32
C SER A 682 14.53 -44.24 -12.12
N SER A 683 14.25 -44.61 -10.86
CA SER A 683 13.39 -45.73 -10.51
C SER A 683 11.91 -45.45 -10.82
N CYS A 684 11.39 -44.28 -10.41
CA CYS A 684 10.04 -43.84 -10.75
C CYS A 684 9.85 -43.72 -12.27
N LYS A 685 10.83 -43.14 -12.99
CA LYS A 685 10.77 -42.99 -14.45
C LYS A 685 10.73 -44.34 -15.17
N LYS A 686 11.46 -45.36 -14.68
CA LYS A 686 11.36 -46.75 -15.17
C LYS A 686 9.99 -47.37 -14.92
N ILE A 687 9.38 -47.16 -13.76
CA ILE A 687 8.04 -47.68 -13.44
C ILE A 687 6.97 -47.09 -14.39
N LEU A 688 7.05 -45.80 -14.69
CA LEU A 688 6.14 -45.14 -15.65
C LEU A 688 6.38 -45.56 -17.11
N GLN A 689 7.62 -45.87 -17.48
CA GLN A 689 8.00 -46.24 -18.86
C GLN A 689 8.01 -47.75 -19.14
N MET A 690 7.87 -48.60 -18.11
CA MET A 690 7.81 -50.05 -18.28
C MET A 690 6.59 -50.51 -19.07
N ASP A 691 6.72 -51.68 -19.67
CA ASP A 691 5.65 -52.33 -20.43
C ASP A 691 4.42 -52.64 -19.55
N PRO A 692 3.17 -52.37 -20.01
CA PRO A 692 1.97 -52.63 -19.23
C PRO A 692 1.76 -54.10 -18.85
N GLU A 693 2.02 -55.04 -19.76
CA GLU A 693 1.83 -56.47 -19.51
C GLU A 693 2.85 -56.99 -18.49
N PHE A 694 4.07 -56.47 -18.54
CA PHE A 694 5.10 -56.77 -17.54
C PHE A 694 4.73 -56.29 -16.14
N ILE A 695 4.23 -55.07 -15.97
CA ILE A 695 3.80 -54.58 -14.64
C ILE A 695 2.55 -55.34 -14.16
N ASP A 696 1.57 -55.56 -15.05
CA ASP A 696 0.31 -56.25 -14.70
C ASP A 696 0.51 -57.74 -14.35
N SER A 697 1.71 -58.30 -14.61
CA SER A 697 2.12 -59.64 -14.16
C SER A 697 2.61 -59.72 -12.69
N ASP A 698 2.66 -58.58 -11.98
CA ASP A 698 3.18 -58.43 -10.60
C ASP A 698 4.66 -58.88 -10.42
N ALA A 699 5.43 -58.91 -11.51
CA ALA A 699 6.85 -59.28 -11.51
C ALA A 699 7.75 -58.34 -10.69
N LEU A 700 7.24 -57.18 -10.26
CA LEU A 700 7.92 -56.23 -9.37
C LEU A 700 7.50 -56.39 -7.89
N SER A 701 6.38 -57.07 -7.60
CA SER A 701 5.81 -57.24 -6.25
C SER A 701 5.65 -55.93 -5.47
N LEU A 702 5.36 -54.84 -6.17
CA LEU A 702 5.20 -53.50 -5.60
C LEU A 702 3.76 -53.31 -5.09
N THR A 703 3.64 -52.78 -3.86
CA THR A 703 2.37 -52.34 -3.29
C THR A 703 2.47 -50.87 -2.87
N PHE A 704 1.35 -50.24 -2.47
CA PHE A 704 1.32 -48.82 -2.06
C PHE A 704 1.90 -48.61 -0.65
N VAL A 705 3.17 -48.99 -0.48
CA VAL A 705 3.93 -48.89 0.77
C VAL A 705 5.35 -48.40 0.50
N ARG A 706 6.02 -47.90 1.56
CA ARG A 706 7.44 -47.58 1.56
C ARG A 706 8.09 -48.13 2.81
N GLU A 707 9.26 -48.77 2.67
CA GLU A 707 10.15 -49.00 3.80
C GLU A 707 10.90 -47.73 4.14
N VAL A 708 10.81 -47.31 5.41
CA VAL A 708 11.54 -46.17 5.96
C VAL A 708 12.39 -46.67 7.12
N GLU A 709 13.68 -46.32 7.14
CA GLU A 709 14.58 -46.64 8.24
C GLU A 709 14.68 -45.43 9.18
N GLU A 710 13.89 -45.43 10.26
CA GLU A 710 13.91 -44.39 11.30
C GLU A 710 14.73 -44.92 12.50
N LEU A 711 15.82 -44.24 12.87
CA LEU A 711 16.70 -44.60 14.01
C LEU A 711 17.24 -46.05 13.95
N GLY A 712 17.54 -46.56 12.76
CA GLY A 712 17.98 -47.94 12.54
C GLY A 712 16.86 -48.99 12.66
N SER A 713 15.61 -48.57 12.87
CA SER A 713 14.42 -49.44 12.81
C SER A 713 13.75 -49.33 11.45
N ARG A 714 13.51 -50.47 10.79
CA ARG A 714 12.77 -50.51 9.52
C ARG A 714 11.28 -50.57 9.76
N LYS A 715 10.55 -49.67 9.11
CA LYS A 715 9.12 -49.44 9.30
C LYS A 715 8.43 -49.33 7.95
N VAL A 716 7.43 -50.19 7.72
CA VAL A 716 6.60 -50.17 6.52
C VAL A 716 5.49 -49.14 6.71
N VAL A 717 5.55 -48.03 5.96
CA VAL A 717 4.53 -46.98 5.95
C VAL A 717 3.63 -47.16 4.73
N GLU A 718 2.32 -47.03 4.89
CA GLU A 718 1.37 -47.10 3.77
C GLU A 718 1.25 -45.73 3.10
N LEU A 719 1.39 -45.68 1.77
CA LEU A 719 1.30 -44.47 0.96
C LEU A 719 -0.16 -43.97 0.80
N CYS A 720 -1.13 -44.87 1.02
CA CYS A 720 -2.55 -44.58 1.07
C CYS A 720 -3.27 -45.61 1.97
N PRO A 721 -4.50 -45.35 2.46
CA PRO A 721 -5.20 -46.26 3.36
C PRO A 721 -5.42 -47.65 2.75
N GLY A 722 -4.89 -48.70 3.39
CA GLY A 722 -4.94 -50.07 2.90
C GLY A 722 -3.88 -50.39 1.84
N GLY A 723 -2.85 -49.56 1.69
CA GLY A 723 -1.87 -49.62 0.62
C GLY A 723 -1.10 -50.95 0.50
N LYS A 724 -0.95 -51.68 1.62
CA LYS A 724 -0.40 -53.05 1.66
C LYS A 724 -1.16 -54.05 0.78
N SER A 725 -2.45 -53.82 0.55
CA SER A 725 -3.33 -54.70 -0.22
C SER A 725 -3.54 -54.23 -1.67
N ILE A 726 -2.87 -53.15 -2.08
CA ILE A 726 -3.01 -52.55 -3.42
C ILE A 726 -1.71 -52.81 -4.18
N VAL A 727 -1.74 -53.76 -5.13
CA VAL A 727 -0.65 -54.03 -6.07
C VAL A 727 -0.53 -52.90 -7.10
N VAL A 728 0.71 -52.53 -7.44
CA VAL A 728 1.01 -51.54 -8.48
C VAL A 728 0.87 -52.18 -9.86
N ASN A 729 0.09 -51.54 -10.73
CA ASN A 729 -0.29 -52.01 -12.06
C ASN A 729 -0.30 -50.85 -13.08
N SER A 730 -0.44 -51.17 -14.36
CA SER A 730 -0.47 -50.26 -15.50
C SER A 730 -1.42 -49.07 -15.34
N LYS A 731 -2.50 -49.22 -14.58
CA LYS A 731 -3.57 -48.23 -14.36
C LYS A 731 -3.40 -47.37 -13.10
N ASN A 732 -2.54 -47.77 -12.16
CA ASN A 732 -2.34 -47.04 -10.90
C ASN A 732 -0.89 -46.61 -10.63
N ARG A 733 0.06 -47.01 -11.49
CA ARG A 733 1.49 -46.68 -11.38
C ARG A 733 1.83 -45.18 -11.29
N GLU A 734 1.06 -44.34 -11.98
CA GLU A 734 1.18 -42.87 -11.89
C GLU A 734 0.90 -42.41 -10.45
N LYS A 735 -0.28 -42.76 -9.93
CA LYS A 735 -0.68 -42.48 -8.54
C LYS A 735 0.26 -43.10 -7.50
N TYR A 736 0.89 -44.25 -7.78
CA TYR A 736 1.93 -44.82 -6.92
C TYR A 736 3.16 -43.92 -6.86
N VAL A 737 3.67 -43.50 -8.02
CA VAL A 737 4.82 -42.58 -8.13
C VAL A 737 4.52 -41.23 -7.47
N ASP A 738 3.35 -40.65 -7.72
CA ASP A 738 2.92 -39.38 -7.11
C ASP A 738 2.90 -39.46 -5.57
N LEU A 739 2.29 -40.51 -5.01
CA LEU A 739 2.23 -40.70 -3.56
C LEU A 739 3.60 -41.03 -2.95
N LEU A 740 4.49 -41.71 -3.69
CA LEU A 740 5.86 -41.97 -3.26
C LEU A 740 6.67 -40.67 -3.21
N ILE A 741 6.58 -39.81 -4.24
CA ILE A 741 7.20 -38.48 -4.28
C ILE A 741 6.66 -37.61 -3.14
N GLN A 742 5.33 -37.54 -2.99
CA GLN A 742 4.65 -36.78 -1.95
C GLN A 742 5.10 -37.22 -0.55
N HIS A 743 5.23 -38.53 -0.29
CA HIS A 743 5.76 -39.01 0.97
C HIS A 743 7.23 -38.64 1.14
N CYS A 744 8.08 -38.89 0.15
CA CYS A 744 9.53 -38.66 0.24
C CYS A 744 9.89 -37.20 0.49
N PHE A 745 9.30 -36.27 -0.27
CA PHE A 745 9.74 -34.87 -0.31
C PHE A 745 8.79 -33.89 0.35
N VAL A 746 7.52 -34.23 0.62
CA VAL A 746 6.58 -33.36 1.34
C VAL A 746 6.29 -33.90 2.73
N THR A 747 5.66 -35.07 2.85
CA THR A 747 5.16 -35.57 4.15
C THR A 747 6.31 -35.81 5.13
N SER A 748 7.40 -36.45 4.69
CA SER A 748 8.56 -36.77 5.54
C SER A 748 9.28 -35.56 6.14
N ILE A 749 9.22 -34.37 5.51
CA ILE A 749 9.93 -33.15 5.94
C ILE A 749 9.00 -31.95 6.22
N SER A 750 7.69 -32.19 6.28
CA SER A 750 6.68 -31.15 6.45
C SER A 750 6.85 -30.30 7.72
N GLU A 751 7.24 -30.88 8.86
CA GLU A 751 7.60 -30.08 10.05
C GLU A 751 8.88 -29.26 9.86
N PRO A 752 10.06 -29.84 9.49
CA PRO A 752 11.25 -29.09 9.10
C PRO A 752 10.99 -27.89 8.17
N VAL A 753 10.24 -28.11 7.08
CA VAL A 753 9.88 -27.06 6.12
C VAL A 753 8.99 -26.00 6.77
N SER A 754 8.01 -26.39 7.59
CA SER A 754 7.14 -25.44 8.30
C SER A 754 7.88 -24.64 9.37
N ARG A 755 8.87 -25.22 10.05
CA ARG A 755 9.71 -24.54 11.06
C ARG A 755 10.65 -23.54 10.39
N PHE A 756 11.27 -23.92 9.27
CA PHE A 756 12.07 -23.03 8.44
C PHE A 756 11.25 -21.89 7.85
N ALA A 757 10.10 -22.19 7.24
CA ALA A 757 9.21 -21.19 6.67
C ALA A 757 8.73 -20.18 7.73
N ARG A 758 8.44 -20.63 8.97
CA ARG A 758 8.14 -19.72 10.08
C ARG A 758 9.33 -18.82 10.41
N GLY A 759 10.53 -19.38 10.62
CA GLY A 759 11.72 -18.59 10.92
C GLY A 759 12.05 -17.56 9.84
N PHE A 760 11.80 -17.89 8.57
CA PHE A 760 11.93 -16.95 7.46
C PHE A 760 10.85 -15.85 7.50
N ALA A 761 9.60 -16.22 7.83
CA ALA A 761 8.47 -15.31 7.95
C ALA A 761 8.62 -14.30 9.10
N ASP A 762 9.29 -14.70 10.19
CA ASP A 762 9.56 -13.86 11.37
C ASP A 762 10.38 -12.59 11.06
N ILE A 763 11.12 -12.56 9.93
CA ILE A 763 12.03 -11.48 9.52
C ILE A 763 11.43 -10.58 8.42
N LEU A 764 10.28 -10.96 7.84
CA LEU A 764 9.57 -10.13 6.86
C LEU A 764 8.71 -9.07 7.56
N SER A 765 8.50 -7.92 6.91
CA SER A 765 7.65 -6.82 7.40
C SER A 765 6.19 -7.23 7.67
N ASN A 766 5.78 -8.40 7.17
CA ASN A 766 4.56 -9.10 7.53
C ASN A 766 4.75 -10.60 7.24
N SER A 767 4.61 -11.46 8.25
CA SER A 767 4.84 -12.91 8.12
C SER A 767 3.93 -13.60 7.11
N GLY A 768 2.77 -13.02 6.79
CA GLY A 768 1.88 -13.48 5.72
C GLY A 768 2.50 -13.37 4.31
N LEU A 769 3.57 -12.59 4.14
CA LEU A 769 4.27 -12.41 2.86
C LEU A 769 5.20 -13.59 2.52
N GLN A 770 5.49 -14.51 3.44
CA GLN A 770 6.46 -15.59 3.21
C GLN A 770 6.18 -16.39 1.94
N LYS A 771 4.95 -16.86 1.73
CA LYS A 771 4.61 -17.59 0.51
C LYS A 771 4.71 -16.71 -0.74
N LEU A 772 4.34 -15.44 -0.63
CA LEU A 772 4.38 -14.48 -1.73
C LEU A 772 5.82 -14.18 -2.18
N PHE A 773 6.77 -14.14 -1.25
CA PHE A 773 8.21 -13.99 -1.52
C PHE A 773 8.74 -15.12 -2.42
N PHE A 774 8.55 -16.38 -2.02
CA PHE A 774 8.98 -17.52 -2.84
C PHE A 774 8.13 -17.66 -4.12
N GLN A 775 6.85 -17.25 -4.10
CA GLN A 775 6.01 -17.21 -5.30
C GLN A 775 6.42 -16.11 -6.29
N SER A 776 7.04 -15.00 -5.87
CA SER A 776 7.45 -13.93 -6.78
C SER A 776 8.74 -14.22 -7.54
N LEU A 777 9.64 -15.03 -6.95
CA LEU A 777 10.95 -15.36 -7.49
C LEU A 777 10.92 -16.61 -8.38
N GLU A 778 11.80 -16.70 -9.37
CA GLU A 778 12.22 -17.97 -9.98
C GLU A 778 13.28 -18.63 -9.07
N LEU A 779 13.58 -19.93 -9.24
CA LEU A 779 14.56 -20.61 -8.38
C LEU A 779 15.95 -19.96 -8.55
N GLU A 780 16.25 -19.68 -9.80
CA GLU A 780 17.46 -19.03 -10.30
C GLU A 780 17.62 -17.61 -9.74
N ASP A 781 16.51 -16.87 -9.49
CA ASP A 781 16.57 -15.57 -8.81
C ASP A 781 17.05 -15.72 -7.36
N LEU A 782 16.52 -16.70 -6.63
CA LEU A 782 16.92 -16.94 -5.25
C LEU A 782 18.36 -17.47 -5.17
N ASP A 783 18.77 -18.31 -6.11
CA ASP A 783 20.15 -18.76 -6.25
C ASP A 783 21.10 -17.55 -6.44
N TRP A 784 20.77 -16.62 -7.33
CA TRP A 784 21.53 -15.39 -7.55
C TRP A 784 21.49 -14.43 -6.34
N MET A 785 20.46 -14.48 -5.50
CA MET A 785 20.41 -13.69 -4.26
C MET A 785 21.30 -14.27 -3.14
N LEU A 786 21.37 -15.61 -3.01
CA LEU A 786 22.10 -16.31 -1.94
C LEU A 786 23.55 -16.69 -2.30
N TYR A 787 23.82 -17.03 -3.56
CA TYR A 787 25.14 -17.38 -4.08
C TYR A 787 25.81 -16.23 -4.83
N GLY A 788 25.03 -15.34 -5.46
CA GLY A 788 25.57 -14.29 -6.33
C GLY A 788 25.98 -14.82 -7.71
N SER A 789 27.06 -14.27 -8.26
CA SER A 789 27.56 -14.60 -9.59
C SER A 789 28.25 -15.98 -9.64
N GLU A 790 27.81 -16.84 -10.55
CA GLU A 790 28.49 -18.11 -10.84
C GLU A 790 29.76 -17.94 -11.70
N ASN A 791 29.99 -16.75 -12.25
CA ASN A 791 31.16 -16.46 -13.08
C ASN A 791 32.46 -16.46 -12.26
N ALA A 792 33.56 -16.90 -12.88
CA ALA A 792 34.88 -16.78 -12.27
C ALA A 792 35.27 -15.31 -12.06
N ILE A 793 35.93 -15.00 -10.93
CA ILE A 793 36.35 -13.64 -10.58
C ILE A 793 37.27 -13.08 -11.66
N CYS A 794 36.78 -12.05 -12.36
CA CYS A 794 37.49 -11.33 -13.41
C CYS A 794 38.49 -10.34 -12.80
N VAL A 795 39.77 -10.52 -13.09
CA VAL A 795 40.85 -9.67 -12.54
C VAL A 795 40.80 -8.24 -13.10
N GLU A 796 40.39 -8.07 -14.36
CA GLU A 796 40.23 -6.75 -14.97
C GLU A 796 39.05 -5.97 -14.35
N ASP A 797 37.94 -6.64 -14.03
CA ASP A 797 36.80 -6.01 -13.32
C ASP A 797 37.17 -5.64 -11.88
N TRP A 798 37.94 -6.52 -11.21
CA TRP A 798 38.51 -6.25 -9.88
C TRP A 798 39.40 -5.00 -9.91
N LYS A 799 40.31 -4.93 -10.88
CA LYS A 799 41.22 -3.80 -11.06
C LYS A 799 40.48 -2.51 -11.40
N ALA A 800 39.48 -2.55 -12.28
CA ALA A 800 38.68 -1.38 -12.67
C ALA A 800 37.84 -0.78 -11.52
N HIS A 801 37.55 -1.58 -10.49
CA HIS A 801 36.82 -1.16 -9.28
C HIS A 801 37.72 -0.95 -8.05
N THR A 802 39.05 -0.93 -8.23
CA THR A 802 40.02 -0.69 -7.16
C THR A 802 40.69 0.68 -7.28
N GLU A 803 40.71 1.43 -6.17
CA GLU A 803 41.43 2.69 -6.00
C GLU A 803 42.72 2.49 -5.18
N TYR A 804 43.68 3.42 -5.34
CA TYR A 804 45.04 3.31 -4.77
C TYR A 804 45.37 4.52 -3.90
N ASN A 805 45.73 4.27 -2.64
CA ASN A 805 45.99 5.30 -1.64
C ASN A 805 47.45 5.19 -1.14
N GLY A 806 48.29 6.15 -1.53
CA GLY A 806 49.73 6.14 -1.23
C GLY A 806 50.59 5.30 -2.20
N TYR A 807 49.95 4.47 -3.04
CA TYR A 807 50.53 3.91 -4.27
C TYR A 807 49.98 4.63 -5.51
N LYS A 808 50.66 4.48 -6.63
CA LYS A 808 50.18 4.80 -7.99
C LYS A 808 50.06 3.51 -8.79
N GLU A 809 49.20 3.50 -9.81
CA GLU A 809 49.09 2.36 -10.74
C GLU A 809 50.43 2.05 -11.45
N THR A 810 51.29 3.06 -11.61
CA THR A 810 52.65 2.93 -12.16
C THR A 810 53.68 2.30 -11.21
N ASP A 811 53.35 2.09 -9.94
CA ASP A 811 54.31 1.56 -8.96
C ASP A 811 54.48 0.04 -9.14
N PRO A 812 55.71 -0.51 -9.09
CA PRO A 812 55.96 -1.93 -9.37
C PRO A 812 55.11 -2.89 -8.53
N GLN A 813 54.86 -2.57 -7.27
CA GLN A 813 54.04 -3.40 -6.37
C GLN A 813 52.58 -3.52 -6.83
N ILE A 814 52.01 -2.51 -7.50
CA ILE A 814 50.65 -2.59 -8.05
C ILE A 814 50.62 -3.46 -9.31
N SER A 815 51.66 -3.38 -10.16
CA SER A 815 51.82 -4.30 -11.30
C SER A 815 51.94 -5.75 -10.81
N TRP A 816 52.84 -6.01 -9.86
CA TRP A 816 53.05 -7.35 -9.28
C TRP A 816 51.80 -7.91 -8.62
N PHE A 817 51.03 -7.09 -7.88
CA PHE A 817 49.79 -7.51 -7.24
C PHE A 817 48.80 -8.12 -8.26
N TRP A 818 48.52 -7.40 -9.34
CA TRP A 818 47.56 -7.86 -10.37
C TRP A 818 48.12 -9.01 -11.22
N GLU A 819 49.42 -9.03 -11.48
CA GLU A 819 50.11 -10.14 -12.17
C GLU A 819 49.99 -11.45 -11.36
N ILE A 820 50.29 -11.40 -10.05
CA ILE A 820 50.17 -12.56 -9.14
C ILE A 820 48.71 -13.03 -9.02
N ILE A 821 47.73 -12.12 -8.96
CA ILE A 821 46.29 -12.47 -8.94
C ILE A 821 45.84 -13.07 -10.28
N GLY A 822 46.45 -12.65 -11.40
CA GLY A 822 46.30 -13.28 -12.71
C GLY A 822 46.72 -14.75 -12.70
N GLU A 823 47.82 -15.09 -12.01
CA GLU A 823 48.28 -16.48 -11.84
C GLU A 823 47.47 -17.30 -10.82
N MET A 824 46.83 -16.67 -9.83
CA MET A 824 46.05 -17.37 -8.80
C MET A 824 44.89 -18.19 -9.37
N SER A 825 44.69 -19.39 -8.80
CA SER A 825 43.52 -20.24 -9.08
C SER A 825 42.20 -19.59 -8.63
N PRO A 826 41.03 -19.99 -9.19
CA PRO A 826 39.74 -19.39 -8.85
C PRO A 826 39.40 -19.40 -7.36
N ASP A 827 39.81 -20.45 -6.63
CA ASP A 827 39.53 -20.55 -5.19
C ASP A 827 40.51 -19.74 -4.34
N GLN A 828 41.78 -19.63 -4.73
CA GLN A 828 42.71 -18.66 -4.12
C GLN A 828 42.22 -17.21 -4.28
N ARG A 829 41.64 -16.87 -5.44
CA ARG A 829 41.01 -15.56 -5.65
C ARG A 829 39.82 -15.33 -4.72
N LYS A 830 38.99 -16.34 -4.45
CA LYS A 830 37.90 -16.27 -3.46
C LYS A 830 38.42 -16.09 -2.04
N VAL A 831 39.48 -16.80 -1.65
CA VAL A 831 40.11 -16.63 -0.31
C VAL A 831 40.73 -15.24 -0.17
N LEU A 832 41.41 -14.71 -1.21
CA LEU A 832 41.93 -13.33 -1.19
C LEU A 832 40.82 -12.29 -1.12
N LEU A 833 39.72 -12.48 -1.86
CA LEU A 833 38.56 -11.60 -1.82
C LEU A 833 37.91 -11.61 -0.44
N PHE A 834 37.72 -12.79 0.16
CA PHE A 834 37.18 -12.93 1.51
C PHE A 834 38.12 -12.30 2.55
N PHE A 835 39.43 -12.49 2.44
CA PHE A 835 40.43 -11.84 3.29
C PHE A 835 40.33 -10.29 3.22
N TRP A 836 40.13 -9.72 2.03
CA TRP A 836 40.04 -8.28 1.82
C TRP A 836 38.67 -7.70 2.27
N THR A 837 37.58 -8.45 2.11
CA THR A 837 36.21 -7.86 2.13
C THR A 837 35.18 -8.58 3.01
N SER A 838 35.50 -9.75 3.58
CA SER A 838 34.54 -10.71 4.14
C SER A 838 33.47 -11.19 3.15
N VAL A 839 33.69 -11.07 1.83
CA VAL A 839 32.80 -11.57 0.77
C VAL A 839 33.51 -12.70 0.01
N LYS A 840 32.97 -13.93 0.02
CA LYS A 840 33.55 -15.09 -0.70
C LYS A 840 32.95 -15.29 -2.10
N TYR A 841 31.78 -14.70 -2.37
CA TYR A 841 31.05 -14.76 -3.63
C TYR A 841 30.50 -13.37 -3.98
N LEU A 842 30.75 -12.88 -5.19
CA LEU A 842 30.33 -11.53 -5.62
C LEU A 842 28.83 -11.48 -5.97
N PRO A 843 28.15 -10.33 -5.82
CA PRO A 843 26.86 -10.06 -6.46
C PRO A 843 26.87 -10.31 -7.97
N VAL A 844 25.69 -10.44 -8.58
CA VAL A 844 25.53 -10.68 -10.03
C VAL A 844 26.17 -9.56 -10.86
N GLU A 845 26.18 -8.34 -10.33
CA GLU A 845 26.78 -7.13 -10.89
C GLU A 845 28.31 -7.07 -10.78
N GLY A 846 28.96 -8.14 -10.28
CA GLY A 846 30.40 -8.18 -10.07
C GLY A 846 30.86 -7.19 -9.00
N PHE A 847 32.03 -6.58 -9.19
CA PHE A 847 32.58 -5.64 -8.21
C PHE A 847 31.76 -4.34 -8.08
N ARG A 848 30.98 -3.98 -9.10
CA ARG A 848 30.03 -2.85 -9.06
C ARG A 848 28.86 -3.06 -8.09
N GLY A 849 28.55 -4.32 -7.74
CA GLY A 849 27.49 -4.65 -6.77
C GLY A 849 27.90 -4.50 -5.30
N LEU A 850 29.17 -4.23 -5.00
CA LEU A 850 29.64 -4.05 -3.63
C LEU A 850 29.21 -2.69 -3.06
N ALA A 851 29.03 -2.63 -1.74
CA ALA A 851 28.56 -1.43 -1.04
C ALA A 851 29.55 -0.24 -1.07
N SER A 852 30.81 -0.48 -1.44
CA SER A 852 31.82 0.54 -1.67
C SER A 852 32.86 0.04 -2.67
N ARG A 853 33.66 0.95 -3.22
CA ARG A 853 34.84 0.60 -4.01
C ARG A 853 35.91 -0.07 -3.16
N LEU A 854 36.75 -0.84 -3.83
CA LEU A 854 37.90 -1.50 -3.23
C LEU A 854 39.07 -0.52 -3.12
N HIS A 855 39.84 -0.59 -2.04
CA HIS A 855 40.97 0.32 -1.82
C HIS A 855 42.24 -0.44 -1.45
N ILE A 856 43.36 -0.10 -2.12
CA ILE A 856 44.70 -0.58 -1.77
C ILE A 856 45.50 0.57 -1.15
N TYR A 857 45.83 0.41 0.13
CA TYR A 857 46.59 1.37 0.92
C TYR A 857 48.05 0.93 1.08
N LYS A 858 48.96 1.90 0.96
CA LYS A 858 50.39 1.70 1.26
C LYS A 858 50.61 1.70 2.77
N SER A 859 50.99 0.55 3.32
CA SER A 859 51.39 0.46 4.72
C SER A 859 52.76 1.10 4.95
N THR A 860 52.95 1.69 6.13
CA THR A 860 54.23 2.20 6.66
C THR A 860 55.02 1.13 7.42
N GLU A 861 54.46 -0.07 7.58
CA GLU A 861 55.09 -1.18 8.30
C GLU A 861 56.31 -1.79 7.57
N PRO A 862 57.15 -2.57 8.29
CA PRO A 862 58.32 -3.22 7.68
C PRO A 862 57.94 -4.20 6.57
N HIS A 863 58.78 -4.31 5.54
CA HIS A 863 58.62 -5.23 4.39
C HIS A 863 58.48 -6.73 4.75
N ASN A 864 58.69 -7.11 6.02
CA ASN A 864 58.52 -8.47 6.51
C ASN A 864 57.05 -8.82 6.80
N HIS A 865 56.21 -7.83 7.10
CA HIS A 865 54.80 -8.02 7.46
C HIS A 865 53.99 -8.64 6.32
N LEU A 866 52.93 -9.37 6.70
CA LEU A 866 51.88 -9.81 5.77
C LEU A 866 51.00 -8.62 5.36
N PRO A 867 50.23 -8.73 4.26
CA PRO A 867 49.13 -7.80 4.01
C PRO A 867 48.12 -7.89 5.15
N SER A 868 47.53 -6.76 5.52
CA SER A 868 46.43 -6.66 6.48
C SER A 868 45.19 -6.08 5.80
N SER A 869 44.00 -6.33 6.34
CA SER A 869 42.74 -5.85 5.75
C SER A 869 41.85 -5.17 6.80
N HIS A 870 41.02 -4.25 6.34
CA HIS A 870 39.92 -3.69 7.12
C HIS A 870 38.64 -3.94 6.33
N THR A 871 38.05 -5.12 6.51
CA THR A 871 36.96 -5.65 5.68
C THR A 871 35.70 -4.77 5.73
N CYS A 872 35.44 -4.10 6.86
CA CYS A 872 34.39 -3.08 7.01
C CYS A 872 34.50 -1.93 6.01
N PHE A 873 35.71 -1.59 5.56
CA PHE A 873 36.01 -0.45 4.67
C PHE A 873 36.52 -0.89 3.27
N TYR A 874 36.41 -2.18 2.92
CA TYR A 874 36.91 -2.73 1.64
C TYR A 874 38.38 -2.37 1.37
N ARG A 875 39.19 -2.30 2.43
CA ARG A 875 40.60 -1.84 2.39
C ARG A 875 41.58 -3.00 2.56
N LEU A 876 42.55 -3.08 1.67
CA LEU A 876 43.74 -3.93 1.78
C LEU A 876 44.97 -3.04 1.99
N CYS A 877 45.80 -3.37 2.97
CA CYS A 877 47.01 -2.65 3.34
C CYS A 877 48.21 -3.57 3.11
N PHE A 878 49.25 -3.12 2.39
CA PHE A 878 50.52 -3.84 2.34
C PHE A 878 51.74 -2.90 2.24
N PRO A 879 52.88 -3.27 2.86
CA PRO A 879 54.11 -2.51 2.77
C PRO A 879 54.71 -2.61 1.35
N PRO A 880 55.57 -1.67 0.93
CA PRO A 880 56.17 -1.70 -0.41
C PRO A 880 57.22 -2.82 -0.49
N TYR A 881 56.80 -4.05 -0.81
CA TYR A 881 57.69 -5.21 -0.91
C TYR A 881 58.82 -4.96 -1.92
N PRO A 882 60.05 -5.46 -1.67
CA PRO A 882 61.21 -5.15 -2.52
C PRO A 882 61.31 -6.02 -3.78
N SER A 883 60.51 -7.10 -3.90
CA SER A 883 60.44 -7.93 -5.11
C SER A 883 59.07 -8.62 -5.25
N MET A 884 58.73 -8.97 -6.50
CA MET A 884 57.54 -9.74 -6.84
C MET A 884 57.48 -11.08 -6.09
N ALA A 885 58.61 -11.81 -5.99
CA ALA A 885 58.65 -13.10 -5.31
C ALA A 885 58.28 -13.01 -3.82
N ILE A 886 58.80 -11.99 -3.10
CA ILE A 886 58.44 -11.76 -1.69
C ILE A 886 56.95 -11.40 -1.57
N MET A 887 56.42 -10.63 -2.51
CA MET A 887 55.00 -10.30 -2.57
C MET A 887 54.13 -11.54 -2.86
N GLN A 888 54.58 -12.42 -3.74
CA GLN A 888 53.93 -13.69 -4.07
C GLN A 888 53.92 -14.65 -2.89
N ASP A 889 55.03 -14.82 -2.17
CA ASP A 889 55.09 -15.59 -0.92
C ASP A 889 54.11 -15.06 0.13
N ARG A 890 54.07 -13.72 0.32
CA ARG A 890 53.21 -13.05 1.32
C ARG A 890 51.72 -13.15 0.96
N LEU A 891 51.37 -13.01 -0.32
CA LEU A 891 50.01 -13.24 -0.83
C LEU A 891 49.62 -14.72 -0.78
N HIS A 892 50.56 -15.64 -1.01
CA HIS A 892 50.30 -17.08 -0.94
C HIS A 892 49.95 -17.52 0.48
N LEU A 893 50.65 -16.99 1.50
CA LEU A 893 50.37 -17.26 2.91
C LEU A 893 48.95 -16.87 3.32
N ILE A 894 48.48 -15.65 2.99
CA ILE A 894 47.11 -15.22 3.34
C ILE A 894 46.02 -15.91 2.51
N THR A 895 46.37 -16.51 1.36
CA THR A 895 45.42 -17.32 0.56
C THR A 895 45.37 -18.79 0.96
N GLN A 896 46.05 -19.20 2.02
CA GLN A 896 45.81 -20.49 2.66
C GLN A 896 44.53 -20.40 3.50
N GLU A 897 43.59 -21.34 3.30
CA GLU A 897 42.22 -21.21 3.81
C GLU A 897 42.12 -21.13 5.35
N HIS A 898 43.09 -21.69 6.07
CA HIS A 898 43.18 -21.60 7.53
C HIS A 898 43.74 -20.26 8.05
N VAL A 899 44.30 -19.40 7.18
CA VAL A 899 44.77 -18.04 7.51
C VAL A 899 43.76 -17.01 7.03
N GLY A 900 43.24 -17.17 5.80
CA GLY A 900 42.26 -16.25 5.20
C GLY A 900 40.88 -16.25 5.87
N CYS A 901 40.64 -17.11 6.87
CA CYS A 901 39.42 -17.18 7.67
C CYS A 901 39.70 -17.05 9.19
N SER A 902 40.90 -16.63 9.60
CA SER A 902 41.31 -16.47 11.01
C SER A 902 41.88 -15.07 11.26
N PHE A 903 41.04 -14.05 11.23
CA PHE A 903 41.45 -12.71 11.64
C PHE A 903 41.74 -12.70 13.17
N GLY A 904 42.83 -12.06 13.58
CA GLY A 904 43.09 -11.71 14.99
C GLY A 904 43.83 -12.71 15.89
N THR A 905 44.40 -13.82 15.38
CA THR A 905 45.09 -14.84 16.23
C THR A 905 46.53 -15.16 15.81
N TRP A 906 47.39 -14.15 15.71
CA TRP A 906 48.86 -14.27 15.61
C TRP A 906 49.60 -13.17 16.37
#